data_AF-A0A1M5PS04-F1
#
_entry.id   AF-A0A1M5PS04-F1
#
_cell.length_a   1.000
_cell.length_b   1.000
_cell.length_c   1.000
_cell.angle_alpha   90.00
_cell.angle_beta   90.00
_cell.angle_gamma   90.00
#
_symmetry.space_group_name_H-M   'P 1'
#
loop_
_entity.id
_entity.type
_entity.pdbx_description
1 polymer ?
#
loop_
_entity_poly.entity_id
_entity_poly.type
_entity_poly.pdbx_seq_one_letter_code
_entity_poly.pdbx_strand_id
1 'polypeptide(L)'
;MNLKLKSLATLSAAATFALMATACGDSSSSGANSDDPAVLPADTTSGTGNTTPVDTLPAGETPVDTTTVPVVPGDTTVVPSDTTEEFVLTIPEEATEITPAINIPAETGIGLLVDDFEDGDGVALINEAGWYTYSDKDNKGNSTILTPVDDNGYPKARRSDNGTDYAFAVYYNLDKGGYEYDPYVGWGVYIASDDMDFTKYGGVTYWFKGDAHEIHVEISDVEDYDVHLATVKASRVWKKVEVRFKDLTQGGWGEKVEFNAAHIEKISFQAKGKARMDSVLIDNLYLQDTSEVAKDVADMTIKDPEFPENVIGDITISNPLQAKAMQLLDKGINITNWLEDANYTFNGKFKFDESDIKLMAENGIKALRLPIDLDAYATNRDDVVAGKAAALEFDDKNLFAVLDSFATWTEKAGMSFVIDYHEYDNGYNKETAADPQYVTMMANVWKHVAQHYASNSRESIFFELLNEPDMSNGAVTSASWRKAAQEIIDSIRTVDKNHMLVFGDAEWYSISNLAKGEPLNDDKIIYAVHTYDPFEFTHQGASWSDTKTIKNLMFPYDKEKWSEYSADFGVTKSTVSYIKSNIKNYYKRGSKEFIMSVVLPAKNWAVKNNVPVIINEFGALNTGADAQSVLNYMTALREISEELEIPLQHWGYTGQFALFESAAGSQQGTKLIDGMKEAYFGK
;
A
#
# COMPACT_ATOMS: atom_id res chain seq x y z
N MET A 1 -49.74 21.14 -29.17
CA MET A 1 -50.20 20.11 -28.20
C MET A 1 -49.61 18.77 -28.66
N ASN A 2 -48.36 18.48 -28.28
CA ASN A 2 -47.90 17.83 -27.04
C ASN A 2 -47.87 16.30 -27.13
N LEU A 3 -46.70 15.80 -27.55
CA LEU A 3 -45.80 14.88 -26.86
C LEU A 3 -46.39 13.64 -26.15
N LYS A 4 -45.84 12.47 -26.48
CA LYS A 4 -44.84 11.80 -25.62
C LYS A 4 -44.04 10.73 -26.38
N LEU A 5 -42.74 10.98 -26.49
CA LEU A 5 -41.68 10.00 -26.77
C LEU A 5 -41.62 8.97 -25.62
N LYS A 6 -41.35 7.71 -25.96
CA LYS A 6 -40.85 6.70 -25.01
C LYS A 6 -39.33 6.69 -25.09
N SER A 7 -38.68 6.90 -23.94
CA SER A 7 -37.24 6.95 -23.77
C SER A 7 -36.60 5.58 -23.97
N LEU A 8 -35.52 5.54 -24.76
CA LEU A 8 -34.51 4.50 -24.66
C LEU A 8 -33.83 4.60 -23.29
N ALA A 9 -33.69 3.46 -22.62
CA ALA A 9 -32.85 3.33 -21.44
C ALA A 9 -31.38 3.45 -21.88
N THR A 10 -30.74 4.50 -21.39
CA THR A 10 -29.29 4.70 -21.38
C THR A 10 -28.61 3.53 -20.67
N LEU A 11 -27.69 2.84 -21.35
CA LEU A 11 -26.66 2.05 -20.69
C LEU A 11 -25.87 3.00 -19.79
N SER A 12 -25.86 2.75 -18.49
CA SER A 12 -25.03 3.45 -17.54
C SER A 12 -23.56 3.12 -17.81
N ALA A 13 -22.77 4.14 -18.09
CA ALA A 13 -21.33 4.12 -17.94
C ALA A 13 -20.99 3.67 -16.51
N ALA A 14 -20.42 2.47 -16.38
CA ALA A 14 -19.92 1.94 -15.13
C ALA A 14 -18.45 1.56 -15.33
N ALA A 15 -17.63 1.97 -14.36
CA ALA A 15 -16.17 1.88 -14.27
C ALA A 15 -15.39 2.98 -15.02
N THR A 16 -15.43 4.19 -14.47
CA THR A 16 -14.32 5.14 -14.57
C THR A 16 -14.02 5.58 -13.14
N PHE A 17 -13.20 4.80 -12.44
CA PHE A 17 -12.59 5.22 -11.18
C PHE A 17 -11.12 5.48 -11.50
N ALA A 18 -10.72 6.75 -11.37
CA ALA A 18 -9.33 7.17 -11.45
C ALA A 18 -8.51 6.37 -10.44
N LEU A 19 -7.42 5.78 -10.93
CA LEU A 19 -6.45 5.08 -10.10
C LEU A 19 -5.82 6.09 -9.14
N MET A 20 -5.82 5.82 -7.84
CA MET A 20 -4.80 6.35 -6.94
C MET A 20 -3.76 5.25 -6.82
N ALA A 21 -2.76 5.29 -7.68
CA ALA A 21 -1.56 4.50 -7.55
C ALA A 21 -0.40 5.49 -7.57
N THR A 22 0.22 5.73 -6.42
CA THR A 22 1.61 6.17 -6.35
C THR A 22 2.45 5.01 -6.90
N ALA A 23 2.56 4.94 -8.22
CA ALA A 23 3.54 4.14 -8.92
C ALA A 23 4.81 5.01 -9.04
N CYS A 24 5.96 4.41 -8.73
CA CYS A 24 7.27 5.06 -8.76
C CYS A 24 7.54 6.02 -7.58
N GLY A 25 7.97 5.46 -6.46
CA GLY A 25 8.48 6.22 -5.31
C GLY A 25 9.02 5.32 -4.20
N ASP A 26 10.35 5.28 -4.09
CA ASP A 26 11.22 4.81 -2.99
C ASP A 26 11.41 3.32 -2.67
N SER A 27 12.62 2.84 -2.99
CA SER A 27 13.35 1.88 -2.17
C SER A 27 14.87 2.17 -2.14
N SER A 28 15.31 3.24 -1.49
CA SER A 28 16.60 3.26 -0.75
C SER A 28 16.90 4.59 -0.07
N SER A 29 16.69 4.69 1.25
CA SER A 29 17.71 5.28 2.13
C SER A 29 17.52 4.81 3.58
N SER A 30 18.44 3.97 4.06
CA SER A 30 18.72 3.85 5.48
C SER A 30 19.50 5.09 5.90
N GLY A 31 18.86 6.00 6.65
CA GLY A 31 19.46 7.25 7.12
C GLY A 31 19.12 7.53 8.58
N ALA A 32 20.15 7.75 9.38
CA ALA A 32 20.12 7.84 10.84
C ALA A 32 19.52 9.16 11.40
N ASN A 33 19.07 9.06 12.65
CA ASN A 33 18.72 10.12 13.62
C ASN A 33 19.17 11.55 13.31
N SER A 34 18.23 12.49 13.38
CA SER A 34 18.48 13.84 13.91
C SER A 34 17.21 14.49 14.46
N ASP A 35 17.32 15.00 15.69
CA ASP A 35 16.33 15.72 16.50
C ASP A 35 15.87 17.06 15.88
N ASP A 36 14.55 17.36 15.89
CA ASP A 36 13.90 18.56 16.52
C ASP A 36 12.37 18.60 16.20
N PRO A 37 11.49 19.17 17.06
CA PRO A 37 10.04 18.94 17.02
C PRO A 37 9.27 20.00 16.21
N ALA A 38 8.35 19.54 15.35
CA ALA A 38 7.41 20.42 14.66
C ALA A 38 6.08 20.56 15.41
N VAL A 39 5.71 21.81 15.64
CA VAL A 39 4.48 22.31 16.28
C VAL A 39 3.28 22.18 15.32
N LEU A 40 2.18 21.56 15.78
CA LEU A 40 0.91 21.49 15.06
C LEU A 40 0.06 22.76 15.28
N PRO A 41 -0.50 23.41 14.24
CA PRO A 41 -1.53 24.43 14.41
C PRO A 41 -2.95 23.84 14.40
N ALA A 42 -3.80 24.51 15.17
CA ALA A 42 -5.16 24.13 15.52
C ALA A 42 -6.18 24.25 14.37
N ASP A 43 -7.12 23.30 14.36
CA ASP A 43 -8.27 23.23 13.48
C ASP A 43 -9.37 24.25 13.91
N THR A 44 -9.85 25.05 12.97
CA THR A 44 -10.98 25.96 13.15
C THR A 44 -11.99 25.73 12.03
N THR A 45 -13.03 24.96 12.32
CA THR A 45 -14.17 24.78 11.40
C THR A 45 -15.27 25.78 11.72
N SER A 46 -15.58 26.61 10.71
CA SER A 46 -16.71 27.54 10.68
C SER A 46 -17.86 26.88 9.92
N GLY A 47 -18.96 26.61 10.61
CA GLY A 47 -20.19 26.06 10.02
C GLY A 47 -21.25 27.16 9.85
N THR A 48 -21.56 27.49 8.60
CA THR A 48 -22.70 28.34 8.22
C THR A 48 -24.01 27.58 8.34
N GLY A 49 -25.01 28.20 8.96
CA GLY A 49 -26.32 27.62 9.20
C GLY A 49 -27.24 27.55 7.98
N ASN A 50 -28.25 26.69 8.09
CA ASN A 50 -29.53 26.89 7.43
C ASN A 50 -30.66 26.24 8.25
N THR A 51 -31.80 26.91 8.28
CA THR A 51 -32.88 26.80 9.26
C THR A 51 -34.11 26.03 8.73
N THR A 52 -34.64 25.11 9.56
CA THR A 52 -36.07 24.74 9.81
C THR A 52 -36.99 24.24 8.66
N PRO A 53 -38.14 23.57 8.92
CA PRO A 53 -38.88 23.44 10.18
C PRO A 53 -39.38 22.04 10.63
N VAL A 54 -39.67 22.06 11.93
CA VAL A 54 -40.42 21.18 12.83
C VAL A 54 -41.79 20.76 12.27
N ASP A 55 -42.17 19.51 12.56
CA ASP A 55 -43.57 19.09 12.62
C ASP A 55 -43.87 18.40 13.97
N THR A 56 -45.09 18.59 14.45
CA THR A 56 -45.48 18.52 15.87
C THR A 56 -46.53 17.44 16.19
N LEU A 57 -46.36 16.79 17.36
CA LEU A 57 -47.35 16.20 18.32
C LEU A 57 -47.93 14.77 18.08
N PRO A 58 -48.45 14.06 19.12
CA PRO A 58 -48.46 14.31 20.58
C PRO A 58 -48.01 13.11 21.47
N ALA A 59 -47.89 13.42 22.77
CA ALA A 59 -47.58 12.52 23.89
C ALA A 59 -48.72 11.55 24.26
N GLY A 60 -48.34 10.41 24.83
CA GLY A 60 -49.25 9.57 25.62
C GLY A 60 -48.72 8.15 25.83
N GLU A 61 -48.01 7.95 26.93
CA GLU A 61 -48.14 6.83 27.90
C GLU A 61 -46.81 6.59 28.63
N THR A 62 -46.79 7.05 29.89
CA THR A 62 -45.81 6.71 30.92
C THR A 62 -45.89 5.22 31.29
N PRO A 63 -44.76 4.53 31.43
CA PRO A 63 -44.60 3.44 32.40
C PRO A 63 -43.96 4.05 33.66
N VAL A 64 -44.72 4.23 34.73
CA VAL A 64 -44.75 3.31 35.88
C VAL A 64 -43.35 3.09 36.46
N ASP A 65 -43.05 3.95 37.43
CA ASP A 65 -42.10 3.67 38.50
C ASP A 65 -42.59 2.46 39.29
N THR A 66 -41.85 1.36 39.18
CA THR A 66 -41.81 0.30 40.19
C THR A 66 -40.35 -0.08 40.44
N THR A 67 -39.78 0.56 41.46
CA THR A 67 -39.07 -0.12 42.55
C THR A 67 -37.87 -0.98 42.18
N THR A 68 -36.68 -0.39 42.34
CA THR A 68 -35.54 -0.95 43.10
C THR A 68 -35.35 -2.47 42.99
N VAL A 69 -34.63 -2.91 41.96
CA VAL A 69 -33.74 -4.06 42.06
C VAL A 69 -32.41 -3.52 42.62
N PRO A 70 -31.81 -4.09 43.67
CA PRO A 70 -30.53 -3.61 44.15
C PRO A 70 -29.48 -3.91 43.08
N VAL A 71 -28.98 -2.87 42.41
CA VAL A 71 -27.78 -2.98 41.58
C VAL A 71 -26.61 -3.20 42.54
N VAL A 72 -26.01 -4.39 42.48
CA VAL A 72 -24.74 -4.68 43.17
C VAL A 72 -23.71 -3.63 42.69
N PRO A 73 -23.04 -2.91 43.60
CA PRO A 73 -22.04 -1.93 43.21
C PRO A 73 -20.76 -2.66 42.76
N GLY A 74 -20.16 -2.23 41.65
CA GLY A 74 -18.77 -2.57 41.33
C GLY A 74 -18.57 -3.78 40.41
N ASP A 75 -17.95 -3.51 39.26
CA ASP A 75 -16.86 -4.31 38.64
C ASP A 75 -16.52 -3.79 37.23
N THR A 76 -17.37 -2.95 36.62
CA THR A 76 -17.13 -2.41 35.26
C THR A 76 -17.35 -0.90 35.12
N THR A 77 -17.55 -0.18 36.23
CA THR A 77 -17.73 1.28 36.21
C THR A 77 -16.84 1.92 37.27
N VAL A 78 -15.57 2.14 36.95
CA VAL A 78 -14.86 3.27 37.57
C VAL A 78 -15.53 4.52 36.98
N VAL A 79 -16.47 5.12 37.72
CA VAL A 79 -17.17 6.32 37.25
C VAL A 79 -16.19 7.49 37.37
N PRO A 80 -15.89 8.25 36.30
CA PRO A 80 -15.20 9.52 36.44
C PRO A 80 -16.12 10.49 37.17
N SER A 81 -15.77 10.91 38.39
CA SER A 81 -16.39 12.07 39.02
C SER A 81 -15.69 13.35 38.54
N ASP A 82 -16.47 14.38 38.21
CA ASP A 82 -15.98 15.67 37.72
C ASP A 82 -15.40 16.55 38.86
N THR A 83 -14.74 15.93 39.83
CA THR A 83 -14.21 16.59 41.04
C THR A 83 -12.70 16.50 41.08
N THR A 84 -12.05 17.61 41.37
CA THR A 84 -10.59 17.82 41.43
C THR A 84 -9.89 17.12 42.61
N GLU A 85 -10.39 15.96 43.06
CA GLU A 85 -9.72 15.13 44.08
C GLU A 85 -8.88 14.04 43.39
N GLU A 86 -7.71 13.72 43.96
CA GLU A 86 -6.85 12.63 43.48
C GLU A 86 -7.63 11.32 43.44
N PHE A 87 -7.84 10.76 42.24
CA PHE A 87 -8.47 9.46 42.08
C PHE A 87 -7.57 8.36 42.63
N VAL A 88 -8.02 7.69 43.70
CA VAL A 88 -7.35 6.50 44.26
C VAL A 88 -7.94 5.26 43.59
N LEU A 89 -7.12 4.54 42.82
CA LEU A 89 -7.48 3.22 42.30
C LEU A 89 -7.70 2.25 43.46
N THR A 90 -8.86 1.59 43.52
CA THR A 90 -9.20 0.61 44.55
C THR A 90 -9.82 -0.63 43.93
N ILE A 91 -9.66 -1.78 44.60
CA ILE A 91 -10.38 -3.01 44.27
C ILE A 91 -11.79 -2.89 44.86
N PRO A 92 -12.88 -3.06 44.08
CA PRO A 92 -14.24 -3.08 44.60
C PRO A 92 -14.42 -4.16 45.66
N GLU A 93 -15.16 -3.83 46.73
CA GLU A 93 -15.52 -4.78 47.78
C GLU A 93 -16.25 -6.00 47.16
N GLU A 94 -15.86 -7.19 47.60
CA GLU A 94 -16.39 -8.43 47.06
C GLU A 94 -17.81 -8.68 47.58
N ALA A 95 -18.75 -8.91 46.67
CA ALA A 95 -20.15 -9.10 47.02
C ALA A 95 -20.36 -10.41 47.80
N THR A 96 -21.12 -10.33 48.90
CA THR A 96 -21.47 -11.48 49.73
C THR A 96 -22.51 -12.39 49.07
N GLU A 97 -23.37 -11.83 48.23
CA GLU A 97 -24.33 -12.55 47.37
C GLU A 97 -24.19 -12.06 45.93
N ILE A 98 -24.01 -12.98 44.98
CA ILE A 98 -23.94 -12.67 43.55
C ILE A 98 -25.12 -13.33 42.83
N THR A 99 -25.86 -12.53 42.06
CA THR A 99 -26.83 -13.05 41.10
C THR A 99 -26.15 -13.15 39.74
N PRO A 100 -26.05 -14.35 39.14
CA PRO A 100 -25.42 -14.51 37.83
C PRO A 100 -26.10 -13.66 36.75
N ALA A 101 -25.32 -12.88 36.00
CA ALA A 101 -25.75 -12.13 34.82
C ALA A 101 -25.88 -13.04 33.58
N ILE A 102 -25.09 -14.11 33.54
CA ILE A 102 -25.13 -15.22 32.57
C ILE A 102 -24.76 -16.51 33.31
N ASN A 103 -24.96 -17.68 32.69
CA ASN A 103 -24.31 -18.92 33.11
C ASN A 103 -23.40 -19.37 31.97
N ILE A 104 -22.10 -19.15 32.11
CA ILE A 104 -21.13 -19.65 31.13
C ILE A 104 -20.97 -21.18 31.30
N PRO A 105 -20.83 -21.94 30.21
CA PRO A 105 -20.66 -23.38 30.29
C PRO A 105 -19.24 -23.75 30.72
N ALA A 106 -19.09 -24.86 31.43
CA ALA A 106 -17.78 -25.48 31.65
C ALA A 106 -17.13 -25.87 30.31
N GLU A 107 -15.80 -25.73 30.22
CA GLU A 107 -15.06 -26.14 29.03
C GLU A 107 -15.03 -27.68 28.92
N THR A 108 -15.43 -28.21 27.77
CA THR A 108 -15.66 -29.67 27.55
C THR A 108 -14.90 -30.24 26.35
N GLY A 109 -14.01 -29.45 25.75
CA GLY A 109 -13.18 -29.87 24.61
C GLY A 109 -11.99 -30.77 24.98
N ILE A 110 -11.30 -31.28 23.96
CA ILE A 110 -10.08 -32.10 24.03
C ILE A 110 -8.78 -31.28 24.09
N GLY A 111 -8.87 -29.96 23.94
CA GLY A 111 -7.80 -29.01 24.23
C GLY A 111 -7.38 -29.01 25.71
N LEU A 112 -6.75 -27.90 26.14
CA LEU A 112 -6.18 -27.77 27.48
C LEU A 112 -6.79 -26.60 28.23
N LEU A 113 -7.47 -26.90 29.32
CA LEU A 113 -7.90 -25.91 30.29
C LEU A 113 -6.68 -25.46 31.10
N VAL A 114 -6.23 -24.23 30.85
CA VAL A 114 -5.12 -23.61 31.58
C VAL A 114 -5.58 -23.23 32.97
N ASP A 115 -6.75 -22.59 33.05
CA ASP A 115 -7.34 -22.13 34.30
C ASP A 115 -8.85 -21.86 34.12
N ASP A 116 -9.67 -22.32 35.07
CA ASP A 116 -11.08 -21.92 35.23
C ASP A 116 -11.31 -21.10 36.50
N PHE A 117 -10.28 -20.87 37.32
CA PHE A 117 -10.30 -20.10 38.56
C PHE A 117 -11.23 -20.61 39.66
N GLU A 118 -11.88 -21.75 39.48
CA GLU A 118 -12.94 -22.23 40.38
C GLU A 118 -12.41 -22.76 41.73
N ASP A 119 -11.10 -22.97 41.85
CA ASP A 119 -10.41 -23.22 43.12
C ASP A 119 -10.23 -21.95 43.98
N GLY A 120 -10.50 -20.77 43.40
CA GLY A 120 -10.47 -19.48 44.08
C GLY A 120 -9.07 -18.95 44.36
N ASP A 121 -8.02 -19.59 43.81
CA ASP A 121 -6.66 -19.11 43.94
C ASP A 121 -6.17 -18.43 42.63
N GLY A 122 -4.87 -18.20 42.50
CA GLY A 122 -4.29 -17.58 41.31
C GLY A 122 -3.21 -18.46 40.72
N VAL A 123 -3.40 -19.77 40.72
CA VAL A 123 -2.46 -20.79 40.27
C VAL A 123 -3.08 -21.58 39.13
N ALA A 124 -2.39 -21.66 37.99
CA ALA A 124 -2.90 -22.42 36.85
C ALA A 124 -2.98 -23.92 37.14
N LEU A 125 -4.03 -24.55 36.60
CA LEU A 125 -4.36 -25.98 36.77
C LEU A 125 -3.34 -26.94 36.13
N ILE A 126 -2.44 -26.43 35.29
CA ILE A 126 -1.60 -27.26 34.41
C ILE A 126 -0.15 -27.45 34.90
N ASN A 127 0.40 -26.51 35.65
CA ASN A 127 1.83 -26.49 36.01
C ASN A 127 2.14 -25.78 37.34
N GLU A 128 1.12 -25.51 38.16
CA GLU A 128 1.24 -24.80 39.43
C GLU A 128 1.86 -23.37 39.30
N ALA A 129 1.85 -22.80 38.09
CA ALA A 129 2.35 -21.44 37.88
C ALA A 129 1.36 -20.41 38.39
N GLY A 130 1.85 -19.47 39.21
CA GLY A 130 1.06 -18.34 39.67
C GLY A 130 0.81 -17.32 38.57
N TRP A 131 -0.40 -16.76 38.53
CA TRP A 131 -0.73 -15.57 37.77
C TRP A 131 0.06 -14.37 38.31
N TYR A 132 0.41 -13.46 37.40
CA TYR A 132 1.19 -12.27 37.72
C TYR A 132 0.64 -11.02 37.06
N THR A 133 1.04 -9.85 37.55
CA THR A 133 0.73 -8.53 36.98
C THR A 133 2.01 -7.72 36.79
N TYR A 134 2.03 -6.83 35.79
CA TYR A 134 3.14 -5.92 35.50
C TYR A 134 2.61 -4.58 34.96
N SER A 135 3.46 -3.55 34.96
CA SER A 135 3.12 -2.24 34.37
C SER A 135 4.33 -1.53 33.78
N ASP A 136 4.09 -0.43 33.09
CA ASP A 136 5.11 0.48 32.56
C ASP A 136 5.92 1.25 33.62
N LYS A 137 5.72 0.98 34.91
CA LYS A 137 6.33 1.72 36.02
C LYS A 137 7.86 1.67 36.00
N ASP A 138 8.42 0.51 35.65
CA ASP A 138 9.87 0.34 35.52
C ASP A 138 10.43 1.05 34.27
N ASN A 139 9.56 1.50 33.37
CA ASN A 139 9.87 2.24 32.15
C ASN A 139 9.56 3.75 32.28
N LYS A 140 9.52 4.27 33.51
CA LYS A 140 9.16 5.68 33.83
C LYS A 140 7.69 6.04 33.60
N GLY A 141 6.84 5.04 33.37
CA GLY A 141 5.39 5.21 33.39
C GLY A 141 4.86 5.38 34.81
N ASN A 142 3.63 5.84 34.91
CA ASN A 142 2.92 6.01 36.18
C ASN A 142 1.70 5.08 36.27
N SER A 143 1.57 4.11 35.36
CA SER A 143 0.41 3.22 35.35
C SER A 143 0.42 2.31 36.58
N THR A 144 -0.76 2.11 37.14
CA THR A 144 -1.00 1.26 38.31
C THR A 144 -1.96 0.14 37.97
N ILE A 145 -1.70 -1.04 38.50
CA ILE A 145 -2.57 -2.22 38.38
C ILE A 145 -2.74 -2.84 39.76
N LEU A 146 -3.97 -3.22 40.08
CA LEU A 146 -4.37 -3.91 41.29
C LEU A 146 -5.12 -5.20 40.90
N THR A 147 -4.88 -6.26 41.67
CA THR A 147 -5.59 -7.53 41.60
C THR A 147 -5.88 -8.01 43.02
N PRO A 148 -6.96 -8.76 43.28
CA PRO A 148 -7.12 -9.46 44.55
C PRO A 148 -5.90 -10.32 44.86
N VAL A 149 -5.48 -10.36 46.13
CA VAL A 149 -4.33 -11.14 46.60
C VAL A 149 -4.67 -12.03 47.79
N ASP A 150 -3.91 -13.10 47.97
CA ASP A 150 -3.93 -13.97 49.15
C ASP A 150 -3.21 -13.33 50.36
N ASP A 151 -3.14 -14.05 51.48
CA ASP A 151 -2.47 -13.59 52.70
C ASP A 151 -0.95 -13.37 52.52
N ASN A 152 -0.36 -13.93 51.46
CA ASN A 152 1.05 -13.80 51.12
C ASN A 152 1.31 -12.70 50.07
N GLY A 153 0.26 -12.07 49.54
CA GLY A 153 0.36 -11.03 48.51
C GLY A 153 0.44 -11.56 47.08
N TYR A 154 0.19 -12.85 46.83
CA TYR A 154 0.09 -13.41 45.49
C TYR A 154 -1.29 -13.20 44.90
N PRO A 155 -1.42 -12.96 43.57
CA PRO A 155 -2.73 -12.84 42.93
C PRO A 155 -3.65 -14.03 43.23
N LYS A 156 -4.95 -13.76 43.34
CA LYS A 156 -5.98 -14.77 43.48
C LYS A 156 -7.23 -14.39 42.69
N ALA A 157 -8.05 -15.38 42.35
CA ALA A 157 -9.37 -15.17 41.79
C ALA A 157 -10.33 -14.53 42.81
N ARG A 158 -11.38 -13.88 42.29
CA ARG A 158 -12.47 -13.30 43.08
C ARG A 158 -13.80 -13.75 42.54
N ARG A 159 -14.85 -13.64 43.36
CA ARG A 159 -16.20 -14.01 42.96
C ARG A 159 -16.68 -13.25 41.73
N SER A 160 -17.40 -13.96 40.87
CA SER A 160 -17.82 -13.49 39.55
C SER A 160 -19.34 -13.63 39.33
N ASP A 161 -19.90 -12.83 38.42
CA ASP A 161 -21.33 -12.83 38.03
C ASP A 161 -21.58 -13.55 36.68
N ASN A 162 -20.62 -14.35 36.21
CA ASN A 162 -20.71 -15.20 35.01
C ASN A 162 -21.46 -16.53 35.22
N GLY A 163 -21.89 -16.84 36.45
CA GLY A 163 -22.54 -18.09 36.82
C GLY A 163 -21.58 -19.23 37.16
N THR A 164 -20.28 -18.96 37.20
CA THR A 164 -19.27 -19.75 37.90
C THR A 164 -18.96 -19.09 39.25
N ASP A 165 -18.14 -19.72 40.09
CA ASP A 165 -17.86 -19.20 41.43
C ASP A 165 -16.84 -18.06 41.39
N TYR A 166 -15.85 -18.08 40.49
CA TYR A 166 -14.71 -17.16 40.50
C TYR A 166 -14.25 -16.70 39.11
N ALA A 167 -13.42 -15.66 39.07
CA ALA A 167 -12.72 -15.16 37.87
C ALA A 167 -11.46 -14.37 38.27
N PHE A 168 -10.47 -14.30 37.38
CA PHE A 168 -9.30 -13.43 37.56
C PHE A 168 -9.65 -11.99 37.20
N ALA A 169 -9.29 -11.04 38.07
CA ALA A 169 -9.72 -9.66 37.93
C ALA A 169 -8.57 -8.67 38.12
N VAL A 170 -8.40 -7.78 37.15
CA VAL A 170 -7.49 -6.65 37.25
C VAL A 170 -8.23 -5.32 37.18
N TYR A 171 -7.75 -4.36 37.95
CA TYR A 171 -8.21 -2.97 37.96
C TYR A 171 -7.00 -2.10 37.76
N TYR A 172 -7.06 -1.12 36.87
CA TYR A 172 -5.88 -0.33 36.53
C TYR A 172 -6.20 1.13 36.26
N ASN A 173 -5.15 1.93 36.34
CA ASN A 173 -5.07 3.28 35.82
C ASN A 173 -3.90 3.34 34.83
N LEU A 174 -4.18 3.67 33.58
CA LEU A 174 -3.13 3.99 32.61
C LEU A 174 -2.73 5.44 32.77
N ASP A 175 -1.46 5.68 33.07
CA ASP A 175 -0.87 7.01 33.16
C ASP A 175 0.52 6.99 32.53
N LYS A 176 0.65 7.77 31.46
CA LYS A 176 1.89 7.87 30.68
C LYS A 176 3.05 8.35 31.55
N GLY A 177 2.81 9.20 32.53
CA GLY A 177 3.88 9.78 33.35
C GLY A 177 5.02 10.35 32.49
N GLY A 178 6.24 9.85 32.71
CA GLY A 178 7.43 10.16 31.91
C GLY A 178 7.78 9.13 30.83
N TYR A 179 6.91 8.15 30.58
CA TYR A 179 7.11 7.16 29.53
C TYR A 179 6.91 7.79 28.16
N GLU A 180 7.75 7.41 27.20
CA GLU A 180 7.74 8.02 25.85
C GLU A 180 6.58 7.47 24.99
N TYR A 181 6.21 6.21 25.21
CA TYR A 181 5.18 5.50 24.44
C TYR A 181 3.83 5.48 25.15
N ASP A 182 2.86 4.77 24.58
CA ASP A 182 1.55 4.59 25.19
C ASP A 182 1.66 3.83 26.52
N PRO A 183 1.05 4.32 27.62
CA PRO A 183 1.06 3.63 28.89
C PRO A 183 0.40 2.25 28.81
N TYR A 184 0.88 1.33 29.63
CA TYR A 184 0.36 -0.02 29.69
C TYR A 184 0.41 -0.66 31.08
N VAL A 185 -0.50 -1.60 31.28
CA VAL A 185 -0.45 -2.62 32.33
C VAL A 185 -0.71 -3.98 31.71
N GLY A 186 -0.20 -5.03 32.32
CA GLY A 186 -0.49 -6.39 31.87
C GLY A 186 -0.55 -7.40 32.98
N TRP A 187 -1.03 -8.58 32.64
CA TRP A 187 -1.19 -9.73 33.53
C TRP A 187 -1.11 -11.01 32.73
N GLY A 188 -0.78 -12.13 33.35
CA GLY A 188 -0.65 -13.39 32.62
C GLY A 188 -0.19 -14.54 33.50
N VAL A 189 0.12 -15.65 32.83
CA VAL A 189 0.56 -16.88 33.47
C VAL A 189 1.56 -17.62 32.58
N TYR A 190 2.62 -18.14 33.20
CA TYR A 190 3.57 -19.02 32.52
C TYR A 190 2.93 -20.39 32.34
N ILE A 191 2.90 -20.88 31.11
CA ILE A 191 2.24 -22.16 30.82
C ILE A 191 3.22 -23.23 30.37
N ALA A 192 4.45 -22.92 29.98
CA ALA A 192 5.41 -23.94 29.58
C ALA A 192 5.95 -24.76 30.78
N SER A 193 6.22 -26.04 30.52
CA SER A 193 7.01 -26.94 31.35
C SER A 193 7.69 -27.99 30.48
N ASP A 194 8.73 -28.66 30.99
CA ASP A 194 9.53 -29.65 30.23
C ASP A 194 8.69 -30.80 29.63
N ASP A 195 7.51 -31.08 30.19
CA ASP A 195 6.63 -32.19 29.80
C ASP A 195 5.46 -31.77 28.90
N MET A 196 5.34 -30.49 28.53
CA MET A 196 4.22 -29.98 27.74
C MET A 196 4.55 -29.81 26.25
N ASP A 197 3.61 -30.25 25.40
CA ASP A 197 3.64 -30.08 23.95
C ASP A 197 2.41 -29.28 23.50
N PHE A 198 2.67 -28.08 22.99
CA PHE A 198 1.64 -27.17 22.51
C PHE A 198 1.37 -27.27 21.01
N THR A 199 2.12 -28.10 20.26
CA THR A 199 2.01 -28.20 18.80
C THR A 199 0.64 -28.69 18.30
N LYS A 200 -0.13 -29.35 19.17
CA LYS A 200 -1.50 -29.79 18.86
C LYS A 200 -2.54 -28.68 18.97
N TYR A 201 -2.26 -27.55 19.62
CA TYR A 201 -3.20 -26.46 19.77
C TYR A 201 -3.11 -25.46 18.61
N GLY A 202 -4.26 -24.94 18.19
CA GLY A 202 -4.34 -23.98 17.08
C GLY A 202 -4.98 -22.65 17.46
N GLY A 203 -5.36 -22.46 18.73
CA GLY A 203 -6.00 -21.25 19.21
C GLY A 203 -6.16 -21.20 20.73
N VAL A 204 -6.62 -20.06 21.22
CA VAL A 204 -6.92 -19.79 22.62
C VAL A 204 -8.33 -19.20 22.74
N THR A 205 -9.06 -19.62 23.77
CA THR A 205 -10.34 -19.04 24.15
C THR A 205 -10.36 -18.68 25.62
N TYR A 206 -11.16 -17.68 25.94
CA TYR A 206 -11.46 -17.29 27.32
C TYR A 206 -12.75 -16.47 27.34
N TRP A 207 -13.44 -16.45 28.47
CA TRP A 207 -14.53 -15.54 28.72
C TRP A 207 -14.00 -14.27 29.37
N PHE A 208 -14.56 -13.11 28.99
CA PHE A 208 -14.21 -11.89 29.70
C PHE A 208 -15.35 -10.87 29.75
N LYS A 209 -15.22 -9.98 30.73
CA LYS A 209 -16.00 -8.75 30.89
C LYS A 209 -15.04 -7.63 31.29
N GLY A 210 -14.99 -6.55 30.52
CA GLY A 210 -14.10 -5.43 30.80
C GLY A 210 -13.71 -4.58 29.58
N ASP A 211 -12.64 -3.84 29.74
CA ASP A 211 -12.08 -2.95 28.72
C ASP A 211 -11.47 -3.70 27.52
N ALA A 212 -11.14 -2.94 26.47
CA ALA A 212 -10.34 -3.42 25.36
C ALA A 212 -8.92 -3.72 25.84
N HIS A 213 -8.39 -4.86 25.38
CA HIS A 213 -7.07 -5.35 25.74
C HIS A 213 -6.51 -6.18 24.59
N GLU A 214 -5.22 -6.48 24.66
CA GLU A 214 -4.55 -7.44 23.81
C GLU A 214 -4.42 -8.75 24.55
N ILE A 215 -4.56 -9.87 23.85
CA ILE A 215 -4.07 -11.17 24.30
C ILE A 215 -2.76 -11.45 23.57
N HIS A 216 -1.76 -11.86 24.32
CA HIS A 216 -0.42 -12.20 23.85
C HIS A 216 -0.22 -13.71 24.01
N VAL A 217 0.28 -14.35 22.95
CA VAL A 217 0.78 -15.72 22.99
C VAL A 217 2.28 -15.64 22.76
N GLU A 218 3.04 -15.66 23.86
CA GLU A 218 4.46 -15.36 23.84
C GLU A 218 5.26 -16.64 23.61
N ILE A 219 6.16 -16.59 22.63
CA ILE A 219 7.03 -17.70 22.24
C ILE A 219 8.49 -17.34 22.50
N SER A 220 9.31 -18.33 22.85
CA SER A 220 10.73 -18.12 23.19
C SER A 220 11.59 -17.60 22.04
N ASP A 221 11.12 -17.72 20.78
CA ASP A 221 11.82 -17.25 19.59
C ASP A 221 11.80 -15.72 19.43
N VAL A 222 10.84 -15.03 20.06
CA VAL A 222 10.71 -13.57 19.92
C VAL A 222 11.60 -12.89 20.94
N GLU A 223 12.66 -12.26 20.43
CA GLU A 223 13.54 -11.39 21.21
C GLU A 223 13.08 -9.91 21.06
N ASP A 224 13.61 -8.99 21.87
CA ASP A 224 13.37 -7.53 21.77
C ASP A 224 11.98 -6.98 22.19
N TYR A 225 11.35 -7.58 23.20
CA TYR A 225 10.10 -7.08 23.80
C TYR A 225 8.90 -7.01 22.83
N ASP A 226 8.96 -7.74 21.72
CA ASP A 226 7.83 -7.96 20.83
C ASP A 226 7.07 -9.24 21.21
N VAL A 227 5.84 -9.39 20.72
CA VAL A 227 4.97 -10.53 21.03
C VAL A 227 4.02 -10.82 19.88
N HIS A 228 3.55 -12.07 19.78
CA HIS A 228 2.41 -12.41 18.94
C HIS A 228 1.11 -12.10 19.67
N LEU A 229 0.26 -11.27 19.08
CA LEU A 229 -0.92 -10.73 19.74
C LEU A 229 -2.17 -10.70 18.86
N ALA A 230 -3.33 -10.60 19.53
CA ALA A 230 -4.59 -10.21 18.94
C ALA A 230 -5.29 -9.15 19.81
N THR A 231 -5.87 -8.12 19.18
CA THR A 231 -6.62 -7.08 19.88
C THR A 231 -8.08 -7.47 20.09
N VAL A 232 -8.55 -7.32 21.33
CA VAL A 232 -9.90 -7.62 21.75
C VAL A 232 -10.63 -6.33 22.14
N LYS A 233 -11.78 -6.08 21.52
CA LYS A 233 -12.61 -4.90 21.83
C LYS A 233 -13.25 -5.04 23.20
N ALA A 234 -13.44 -3.93 23.91
CA ALA A 234 -14.16 -3.89 25.19
C ALA A 234 -15.53 -4.60 25.14
N SER A 235 -15.98 -5.09 26.30
CA SER A 235 -17.32 -5.61 26.52
C SER A 235 -17.74 -5.40 27.97
N ARG A 236 -18.88 -4.75 28.17
CA ARG A 236 -19.46 -4.59 29.52
C ARG A 236 -20.36 -5.75 29.93
N VAL A 237 -20.43 -6.79 29.10
CA VAL A 237 -21.10 -8.08 29.40
C VAL A 237 -20.10 -9.21 29.14
N TRP A 238 -20.28 -10.35 29.80
CA TRP A 238 -19.47 -11.55 29.56
C TRP A 238 -19.59 -12.01 28.10
N LYS A 239 -18.45 -12.24 27.47
CA LYS A 239 -18.36 -12.81 26.12
C LYS A 239 -17.18 -13.76 26.00
N LYS A 240 -17.35 -14.82 25.20
CA LYS A 240 -16.26 -15.70 24.79
C LYS A 240 -15.43 -15.00 23.71
N VAL A 241 -14.13 -15.02 23.89
CA VAL A 241 -13.11 -14.65 22.91
C VAL A 241 -12.56 -15.91 22.30
N GLU A 242 -12.34 -15.90 20.99
CA GLU A 242 -11.68 -16.98 20.26
C GLU A 242 -10.59 -16.37 19.38
N VAL A 243 -9.35 -16.78 19.60
CA VAL A 243 -8.18 -16.32 18.85
C VAL A 243 -7.46 -17.52 18.28
N ARG A 244 -7.41 -17.60 16.95
CA ARG A 244 -6.67 -18.65 16.24
C ARG A 244 -5.22 -18.22 16.14
N PHE A 245 -4.28 -19.12 16.39
CA PHE A 245 -2.86 -18.80 16.36
C PHE A 245 -2.40 -18.27 15.00
N LYS A 246 -2.96 -18.80 13.91
CA LYS A 246 -2.70 -18.29 12.55
C LYS A 246 -3.19 -16.86 12.29
N ASP A 247 -4.08 -16.33 13.13
CA ASP A 247 -4.59 -14.96 13.03
C ASP A 247 -3.82 -13.98 13.92
N LEU A 248 -2.84 -14.47 14.71
CA LEU A 248 -1.98 -13.62 15.52
C LEU A 248 -1.11 -12.75 14.63
N THR A 249 -0.88 -11.52 15.07
CA THR A 249 0.05 -10.58 14.44
C THR A 249 1.15 -10.27 15.42
N GLN A 250 2.38 -10.07 14.95
CA GLN A 250 3.46 -9.57 15.80
C GLN A 250 3.35 -8.04 15.96
N GLY A 251 3.66 -7.53 17.14
CA GLY A 251 3.51 -6.11 17.49
C GLY A 251 4.35 -5.15 16.63
N GLY A 252 5.46 -5.64 16.07
CA GLY A 252 6.27 -4.93 15.06
C GLY A 252 7.38 -4.05 15.64
N TRP A 253 7.81 -4.33 16.87
CA TRP A 253 8.94 -3.66 17.54
C TRP A 253 10.28 -4.37 17.30
N GLY A 254 10.25 -5.69 17.12
CA GLY A 254 11.43 -6.55 16.96
C GLY A 254 11.60 -7.12 15.55
N GLU A 255 12.56 -8.06 15.41
CA GLU A 255 12.71 -8.85 14.19
C GLU A 255 11.44 -9.69 13.93
N LYS A 256 11.02 -9.80 12.66
CA LYS A 256 9.84 -10.59 12.33
C LYS A 256 10.12 -12.09 12.48
N VAL A 257 9.65 -12.66 13.58
CA VAL A 257 9.60 -14.10 13.84
C VAL A 257 8.26 -14.71 13.41
N GLU A 258 8.26 -15.89 12.80
CA GLU A 258 7.03 -16.65 12.50
C GLU A 258 6.53 -17.39 13.73
N PHE A 259 5.20 -17.43 13.95
CA PHE A 259 4.62 -18.07 15.12
C PHE A 259 4.87 -19.59 15.12
N ASN A 260 5.44 -20.11 16.20
CA ASN A 260 5.64 -21.54 16.41
C ASN A 260 5.05 -21.99 17.74
N ALA A 261 3.96 -22.77 17.67
CA ALA A 261 3.28 -23.27 18.86
C ALA A 261 4.19 -24.12 19.76
N ALA A 262 5.21 -24.81 19.21
CA ALA A 262 6.14 -25.62 20.01
C ALA A 262 6.91 -24.81 21.06
N HIS A 263 7.01 -23.49 20.87
CA HIS A 263 7.86 -22.61 21.66
C HIS A 263 7.06 -21.66 22.56
N ILE A 264 5.75 -21.90 22.73
CA ILE A 264 4.90 -21.11 23.63
C ILE A 264 5.42 -21.22 25.06
N GLU A 265 5.65 -20.07 25.70
CA GLU A 265 6.11 -19.98 27.09
C GLU A 265 5.00 -19.55 28.05
N LYS A 266 4.20 -18.56 27.63
CA LYS A 266 3.21 -17.91 28.50
C LYS A 266 2.08 -17.29 27.69
N ILE A 267 0.93 -17.15 28.35
CA ILE A 267 -0.20 -16.37 27.85
C ILE A 267 -0.31 -15.14 28.74
N SER A 268 -0.27 -13.97 28.13
CA SER A 268 -0.43 -12.72 28.83
C SER A 268 -1.45 -11.83 28.15
N PHE A 269 -1.83 -10.77 28.84
CA PHE A 269 -2.83 -9.82 28.43
C PHE A 269 -2.31 -8.43 28.76
N GLN A 270 -2.64 -7.46 27.92
CA GLN A 270 -2.19 -6.09 28.10
C GLN A 270 -3.30 -5.09 27.80
N ALA A 271 -3.53 -4.16 28.73
CA ALA A 271 -4.28 -2.95 28.46
C ALA A 271 -3.29 -1.82 28.16
N LYS A 272 -3.39 -1.24 26.96
CA LYS A 272 -2.49 -0.18 26.47
C LYS A 272 -3.28 0.98 25.86
N GLY A 273 -2.66 2.15 25.75
CA GLY A 273 -3.17 3.28 24.98
C GLY A 273 -3.44 4.51 25.83
N LYS A 274 -4.54 5.24 25.55
CA LYS A 274 -4.83 6.51 26.25
C LYS A 274 -5.09 6.30 27.74
N ALA A 275 -4.69 7.32 28.52
CA ALA A 275 -4.89 7.38 29.96
C ALA A 275 -6.36 7.18 30.33
N ARG A 276 -6.61 6.24 31.24
CA ARG A 276 -7.96 5.83 31.69
C ARG A 276 -7.86 4.89 32.88
N MET A 277 -8.93 4.85 33.66
CA MET A 277 -9.13 3.82 34.68
C MET A 277 -10.17 2.81 34.19
N ASP A 278 -9.88 1.52 34.32
CA ASP A 278 -10.81 0.47 33.90
C ASP A 278 -10.48 -0.87 34.57
N SER A 279 -11.21 -1.91 34.19
CA SER A 279 -11.04 -3.28 34.68
C SER A 279 -11.21 -4.32 33.59
N VAL A 280 -10.61 -5.49 33.80
CA VAL A 280 -10.83 -6.69 33.00
C VAL A 280 -10.97 -7.89 33.94
N LEU A 281 -12.06 -8.63 33.77
CA LEU A 281 -12.26 -9.93 34.39
C LEU A 281 -12.16 -11.01 33.31
N ILE A 282 -11.40 -12.07 33.56
CA ILE A 282 -11.18 -13.19 32.66
C ILE A 282 -11.49 -14.50 33.38
N ASP A 283 -12.04 -15.44 32.61
CA ASP A 283 -12.40 -16.76 33.09
C ASP A 283 -12.27 -17.82 31.98
N ASN A 284 -12.10 -19.10 32.35
CA ASN A 284 -12.01 -20.25 31.45
C ASN A 284 -10.94 -20.08 30.36
N LEU A 285 -9.70 -19.80 30.76
CA LEU A 285 -8.57 -19.73 29.83
C LEU A 285 -8.25 -21.13 29.29
N TYR A 286 -8.42 -21.30 27.99
CA TYR A 286 -8.41 -22.60 27.35
C TYR A 286 -7.65 -22.58 26.02
N LEU A 287 -6.72 -23.51 25.82
CA LEU A 287 -6.06 -23.74 24.54
C LEU A 287 -6.86 -24.75 23.72
N GLN A 288 -7.32 -24.33 22.54
CA GLN A 288 -8.10 -25.16 21.63
C GLN A 288 -7.19 -26.13 20.87
N ASP A 289 -7.56 -27.42 20.88
CA ASP A 289 -6.97 -28.37 19.95
C ASP A 289 -7.20 -27.88 18.50
N THR A 290 -6.27 -28.13 17.60
CA THR A 290 -6.35 -27.67 16.20
C THR A 290 -7.66 -28.12 15.52
N SER A 291 -8.24 -29.23 15.95
CA SER A 291 -9.54 -29.73 15.43
C SER A 291 -10.76 -28.95 15.94
N GLU A 292 -10.64 -28.20 17.03
CA GLU A 292 -11.70 -27.38 17.63
C GLU A 292 -11.73 -25.96 17.10
N VAL A 293 -10.60 -25.51 16.54
CA VAL A 293 -10.44 -24.16 16.00
C VAL A 293 -11.39 -23.93 14.82
N ALA A 294 -12.05 -22.76 14.82
CA ALA A 294 -12.94 -22.37 13.73
C ALA A 294 -12.19 -22.39 12.37
N LYS A 295 -12.69 -23.22 11.45
CA LYS A 295 -12.18 -23.30 10.07
C LYS A 295 -12.45 -21.99 9.32
N ASP A 296 -11.60 -21.68 8.35
CA ASP A 296 -11.88 -20.56 7.46
C ASP A 296 -13.17 -20.80 6.69
N VAL A 297 -13.97 -19.74 6.58
CA VAL A 297 -15.14 -19.70 5.71
C VAL A 297 -14.70 -19.11 4.37
N ALA A 298 -14.95 -19.85 3.29
CA ALA A 298 -14.68 -19.37 1.94
C ALA A 298 -15.39 -18.02 1.70
N ASP A 299 -14.65 -17.03 1.23
CA ASP A 299 -15.15 -15.68 1.00
C ASP A 299 -15.11 -15.27 -0.49
N MET A 300 -14.74 -16.23 -1.34
CA MET A 300 -14.75 -16.16 -2.79
C MET A 300 -15.38 -17.41 -3.40
N THR A 301 -15.79 -17.30 -4.66
CA THR A 301 -16.28 -18.41 -5.47
C THR A 301 -15.39 -18.53 -6.68
N ILE A 302 -14.83 -19.71 -6.93
CA ILE A 302 -14.05 -19.98 -8.14
C ILE A 302 -15.00 -19.95 -9.34
N LYS A 303 -14.57 -19.26 -10.41
CA LYS A 303 -15.36 -19.08 -11.63
C LYS A 303 -14.51 -19.47 -12.84
N ASP A 304 -15.17 -19.86 -13.92
CA ASP A 304 -14.48 -19.98 -15.20
C ASP A 304 -13.94 -18.60 -15.62
N PRO A 305 -12.78 -18.54 -16.31
CA PRO A 305 -12.26 -17.29 -16.88
C PRO A 305 -13.32 -16.59 -17.75
N GLU A 306 -13.48 -15.28 -17.58
CA GLU A 306 -14.43 -14.47 -18.34
C GLU A 306 -13.68 -13.32 -19.00
N PHE A 307 -13.47 -13.41 -20.31
CA PHE A 307 -12.70 -12.44 -21.06
C PHE A 307 -13.61 -11.34 -21.63
N PRO A 308 -13.18 -10.06 -21.61
CA PRO A 308 -13.89 -9.02 -22.33
C PRO A 308 -13.86 -9.29 -23.84
N GLU A 309 -14.96 -8.97 -24.51
CA GLU A 309 -15.02 -9.04 -25.97
C GLU A 309 -14.27 -7.85 -26.58
N ASN A 310 -13.15 -8.13 -27.24
CA ASN A 310 -12.33 -7.13 -27.91
C ASN A 310 -12.66 -7.10 -29.40
N VAL A 311 -13.29 -6.03 -29.87
CA VAL A 311 -13.57 -5.80 -31.30
C VAL A 311 -12.49 -4.88 -31.86
N ILE A 312 -11.49 -5.46 -32.52
CA ILE A 312 -10.41 -4.71 -33.18
C ILE A 312 -10.90 -4.28 -34.57
N GLY A 313 -10.97 -2.97 -34.77
CA GLY A 313 -11.33 -2.36 -36.06
C GLY A 313 -10.14 -2.25 -37.02
N ASP A 314 -10.22 -1.31 -37.95
CA ASP A 314 -9.05 -0.91 -38.74
C ASP A 314 -8.02 -0.22 -37.82
N ILE A 315 -6.79 -0.74 -37.82
CA ILE A 315 -5.67 -0.26 -37.01
C ILE A 315 -4.71 0.63 -37.80
N THR A 316 -5.01 0.91 -39.07
CA THR A 316 -4.12 1.64 -39.99
C THR A 316 -3.93 3.09 -39.56
N ILE A 317 -2.66 3.50 -39.41
CA ILE A 317 -2.25 4.91 -39.26
C ILE A 317 -1.38 5.25 -40.47
N SER A 318 -1.89 6.15 -41.32
CA SER A 318 -1.21 6.55 -42.57
C SER A 318 -0.06 7.53 -42.37
N ASN A 319 0.03 8.14 -41.19
CA ASN A 319 1.09 9.07 -40.83
C ASN A 319 2.46 8.35 -40.85
N PRO A 320 3.47 8.87 -41.61
CA PRO A 320 4.80 8.27 -41.66
C PRO A 320 5.49 8.12 -40.30
N LEU A 321 5.11 8.92 -39.30
CA LEU A 321 5.63 8.77 -37.94
C LEU A 321 5.27 7.42 -37.31
N GLN A 322 4.19 6.77 -37.72
CA GLN A 322 3.85 5.42 -37.24
C GLN A 322 4.95 4.42 -37.56
N ALA A 323 5.38 4.38 -38.82
CA ALA A 323 6.46 3.48 -39.24
C ALA A 323 7.78 3.81 -38.52
N LYS A 324 8.07 5.10 -38.31
CA LYS A 324 9.26 5.53 -37.55
C LYS A 324 9.18 5.09 -36.08
N ALA A 325 8.03 5.26 -35.42
CA ALA A 325 7.84 4.85 -34.03
C ALA A 325 8.05 3.34 -33.85
N MET A 326 7.43 2.52 -34.72
CA MET A 326 7.63 1.06 -34.73
C MET A 326 9.09 0.66 -34.99
N GLN A 327 9.78 1.37 -35.90
CA GLN A 327 11.16 1.07 -36.23
C GLN A 327 12.13 1.45 -35.10
N LEU A 328 11.93 2.61 -34.49
CA LEU A 328 12.92 3.26 -33.63
C LEU A 328 12.66 3.02 -32.14
N LEU A 329 11.42 2.80 -31.70
CA LEU A 329 11.09 2.76 -30.27
C LEU A 329 10.64 1.38 -29.77
N ASP A 330 10.17 0.50 -30.66
CA ASP A 330 9.68 -0.83 -30.27
C ASP A 330 10.78 -1.73 -29.70
N LYS A 331 10.46 -2.54 -28.69
CA LYS A 331 11.40 -3.33 -27.89
C LYS A 331 12.46 -2.44 -27.20
N GLY A 332 11.99 -1.36 -26.59
CA GLY A 332 12.82 -0.47 -25.79
C GLY A 332 12.96 -0.92 -24.34
N ILE A 333 13.76 -0.19 -23.56
CA ILE A 333 13.95 -0.42 -22.13
C ILE A 333 14.26 0.89 -21.40
N ASN A 334 13.92 0.93 -20.11
CA ASN A 334 14.20 2.04 -19.21
C ASN A 334 15.39 1.74 -18.29
N ILE A 335 16.30 2.69 -18.10
CA ILE A 335 17.21 2.71 -16.95
C ILE A 335 16.51 3.46 -15.83
N THR A 336 16.32 2.85 -14.67
CA THR A 336 15.49 3.42 -13.60
C THR A 336 16.23 3.53 -12.27
N ASN A 337 15.69 4.34 -11.36
CA ASN A 337 16.20 4.68 -10.04
C ASN A 337 17.62 5.25 -10.09
N TRP A 338 17.85 6.31 -10.86
CA TRP A 338 19.16 6.97 -10.92
C TRP A 338 19.12 8.49 -11.05
N LEU A 339 18.78 9.01 -12.23
CA LEU A 339 18.88 10.45 -12.51
C LEU A 339 17.56 11.18 -12.27
N GLU A 340 16.48 10.42 -12.10
CA GLU A 340 15.17 10.88 -11.66
C GLU A 340 15.04 10.94 -10.12
N ASP A 341 16.02 10.39 -9.38
CA ASP A 341 16.03 10.36 -7.91
C ASP A 341 16.07 11.78 -7.33
N ALA A 342 15.18 12.06 -6.37
CA ALA A 342 15.11 13.35 -5.71
C ALA A 342 16.46 13.72 -5.06
N ASN A 343 16.90 14.96 -5.27
CA ASN A 343 18.17 15.50 -4.77
C ASN A 343 19.44 14.87 -5.35
N TYR A 344 19.35 14.20 -6.50
CA TYR A 344 20.53 13.67 -7.20
C TYR A 344 20.71 14.35 -8.56
N THR A 345 21.94 14.82 -8.82
CA THR A 345 22.40 15.16 -10.17
C THR A 345 23.67 14.38 -10.47
N PHE A 346 23.89 14.08 -11.75
CA PHE A 346 25.09 13.39 -12.20
C PHE A 346 26.36 14.10 -11.69
N ASN A 347 27.19 13.36 -10.96
CA ASN A 347 28.39 13.92 -10.31
C ASN A 347 29.71 13.47 -10.98
N GLY A 348 29.62 13.03 -12.25
CA GLY A 348 30.76 12.50 -13.00
C GLY A 348 31.01 11.00 -12.82
N LYS A 349 30.17 10.29 -12.06
CA LYS A 349 30.24 8.83 -11.87
C LYS A 349 29.05 8.15 -12.50
N PHE A 350 29.32 7.30 -13.49
CA PHE A 350 28.31 6.49 -14.16
C PHE A 350 27.88 5.32 -13.28
N LYS A 351 26.56 5.19 -13.09
CA LYS A 351 25.94 3.99 -12.53
C LYS A 351 25.76 2.91 -13.60
N PHE A 352 25.46 3.36 -14.83
CA PHE A 352 25.36 2.55 -16.04
C PHE A 352 26.25 3.18 -17.11
N ASP A 353 26.93 2.34 -17.90
CA ASP A 353 27.93 2.81 -18.88
C ASP A 353 27.75 2.17 -20.27
N GLU A 354 28.70 2.44 -21.17
CA GLU A 354 28.68 1.90 -22.54
C GLU A 354 28.54 0.36 -22.60
N SER A 355 29.06 -0.36 -21.60
CA SER A 355 28.97 -1.82 -21.56
C SER A 355 27.54 -2.31 -21.32
N ASP A 356 26.74 -1.58 -20.54
CA ASP A 356 25.32 -1.85 -20.36
C ASP A 356 24.55 -1.63 -21.66
N ILE A 357 24.81 -0.52 -22.36
CA ILE A 357 24.16 -0.23 -23.65
C ILE A 357 24.50 -1.29 -24.69
N LYS A 358 25.76 -1.73 -24.72
CA LYS A 358 26.19 -2.81 -25.57
C LYS A 358 25.46 -4.12 -25.23
N LEU A 359 25.35 -4.47 -23.95
CA LEU A 359 24.65 -5.68 -23.50
C LEU A 359 23.17 -5.65 -23.91
N MET A 360 22.50 -4.52 -23.75
CA MET A 360 21.11 -4.31 -24.19
C MET A 360 20.97 -4.57 -25.69
N ALA A 361 21.82 -3.92 -26.51
CA ALA A 361 21.77 -4.05 -27.97
C ALA A 361 22.06 -5.49 -28.45
N GLU A 362 23.07 -6.15 -27.87
CA GLU A 362 23.42 -7.54 -28.21
C GLU A 362 22.28 -8.53 -27.91
N ASN A 363 21.40 -8.19 -26.96
CA ASN A 363 20.20 -8.97 -26.63
C ASN A 363 18.94 -8.52 -27.39
N GLY A 364 19.05 -7.52 -28.27
CA GLY A 364 17.99 -7.13 -29.20
C GLY A 364 17.13 -5.95 -28.76
N ILE A 365 17.50 -5.22 -27.70
CA ILE A 365 16.88 -3.94 -27.35
C ILE A 365 17.17 -2.91 -28.45
N LYS A 366 16.15 -2.15 -28.85
CA LYS A 366 16.29 -1.15 -29.93
C LYS A 366 16.27 0.30 -29.45
N ALA A 367 15.77 0.56 -28.25
CA ALA A 367 15.66 1.91 -27.71
C ALA A 367 15.98 1.93 -26.22
N LEU A 368 16.69 2.95 -25.79
CA LEU A 368 16.86 3.28 -24.37
C LEU A 368 16.04 4.53 -24.05
N ARG A 369 15.22 4.44 -23.00
CA ARG A 369 14.64 5.58 -22.31
C ARG A 369 15.42 5.86 -21.03
N LEU A 370 15.86 7.10 -20.87
CA LEU A 370 16.64 7.57 -19.72
C LEU A 370 15.85 8.66 -18.99
N PRO A 371 15.09 8.29 -17.95
CA PRO A 371 14.60 9.18 -16.91
C PRO A 371 15.73 10.06 -16.35
N ILE A 372 15.48 11.36 -16.27
CA ILE A 372 16.39 12.36 -15.71
C ILE A 372 15.59 13.57 -15.22
N ASP A 373 15.86 14.02 -14.00
CA ASP A 373 15.35 15.29 -13.50
C ASP A 373 16.13 16.43 -14.17
N LEU A 374 15.57 16.99 -15.25
CA LEU A 374 16.24 18.00 -16.05
C LEU A 374 16.35 19.34 -15.33
N ASP A 375 15.40 19.69 -14.47
CA ASP A 375 15.39 20.98 -13.81
C ASP A 375 16.28 21.04 -12.56
N ALA A 376 16.63 19.88 -11.99
CA ALA A 376 17.67 19.80 -10.97
C ALA A 376 19.02 20.34 -11.48
N TYR A 377 19.23 20.41 -12.80
CA TYR A 377 20.40 21.03 -13.42
C TYR A 377 20.29 22.54 -13.60
N ALA A 378 19.11 23.14 -13.40
CA ALA A 378 18.93 24.59 -13.39
C ALA A 378 19.31 25.17 -12.02
N THR A 379 20.56 25.64 -11.88
CA THR A 379 21.18 25.99 -10.59
C THR A 379 20.57 27.20 -9.89
N ASN A 380 19.71 27.95 -10.58
CA ASN A 380 18.98 29.11 -10.04
C ASN A 380 17.46 29.02 -10.28
N ARG A 381 16.90 27.80 -10.43
CA ARG A 381 15.47 27.53 -10.67
C ARG A 381 14.55 28.37 -9.78
N ASP A 382 14.75 28.29 -8.47
CA ASP A 382 13.90 28.97 -7.49
C ASP A 382 13.94 30.49 -7.61
N ASP A 383 15.10 31.06 -7.97
CA ASP A 383 15.24 32.49 -8.17
C ASP A 383 14.51 32.95 -9.45
N VAL A 384 14.49 32.13 -10.50
CA VAL A 384 13.72 32.40 -11.72
C VAL A 384 12.22 32.31 -11.44
N VAL A 385 11.75 31.23 -10.77
CA VAL A 385 10.34 31.05 -10.41
C VAL A 385 9.85 32.16 -9.47
N ALA A 386 10.70 32.60 -8.54
CA ALA A 386 10.40 33.73 -7.65
C ALA A 386 10.52 35.11 -8.31
N GLY A 387 10.86 35.20 -9.60
CA GLY A 387 11.04 36.45 -10.33
C GLY A 387 12.25 37.30 -9.90
N LYS A 388 13.22 36.68 -9.21
CA LYS A 388 14.48 37.32 -8.76
C LYS A 388 15.59 37.26 -9.80
N ALA A 389 15.52 36.31 -10.73
CA ALA A 389 16.43 36.16 -11.87
C ALA A 389 15.65 36.16 -13.20
N ALA A 390 16.25 36.69 -14.26
CA ALA A 390 15.59 36.83 -15.57
C ALA A 390 15.84 35.65 -16.51
N ALA A 391 16.86 34.82 -16.25
CA ALA A 391 17.25 33.69 -17.08
C ALA A 391 17.78 32.54 -16.19
N LEU A 392 17.57 31.31 -16.66
CA LEU A 392 18.10 30.11 -16.02
C LEU A 392 19.62 30.02 -16.25
N GLU A 393 20.31 29.57 -15.22
CA GLU A 393 21.71 29.12 -15.25
C GLU A 393 21.72 27.60 -15.07
N PHE A 394 22.64 26.92 -15.75
CA PHE A 394 22.67 25.46 -15.79
C PHE A 394 24.04 24.88 -15.44
N ASP A 395 24.05 23.70 -14.82
CA ASP A 395 25.25 22.86 -14.73
C ASP A 395 25.46 22.04 -16.02
N ASP A 396 25.78 22.76 -17.10
CA ASP A 396 26.01 22.19 -18.44
C ASP A 396 27.07 21.10 -18.44
N LYS A 397 28.08 21.22 -17.57
CA LYS A 397 29.18 20.27 -17.50
C LYS A 397 28.66 18.89 -17.14
N ASN A 398 27.80 18.78 -16.12
CA ASN A 398 27.28 17.50 -15.69
C ASN A 398 26.09 17.04 -16.55
N LEU A 399 25.18 17.95 -16.92
CA LEU A 399 24.02 17.65 -17.75
C LEU A 399 24.44 17.05 -19.11
N PHE A 400 25.30 17.76 -19.85
CA PHE A 400 25.68 17.29 -21.17
C PHE A 400 26.76 16.21 -21.14
N ALA A 401 27.56 16.09 -20.06
CA ALA A 401 28.45 14.94 -19.92
C ALA A 401 27.69 13.61 -19.87
N VAL A 402 26.54 13.57 -19.18
CA VAL A 402 25.73 12.35 -19.13
C VAL A 402 24.92 12.16 -20.42
N LEU A 403 24.19 13.18 -20.87
CA LEU A 403 23.33 13.06 -22.06
C LEU A 403 24.13 12.75 -23.34
N ASP A 404 25.26 13.43 -23.57
CA ASP A 404 26.07 13.18 -24.77
C ASP A 404 26.75 11.81 -24.75
N SER A 405 27.08 11.29 -23.56
CA SER A 405 27.62 9.94 -23.41
C SER A 405 26.59 8.90 -23.84
N PHE A 406 25.36 8.97 -23.32
CA PHE A 406 24.29 8.06 -23.71
C PHE A 406 23.86 8.24 -25.16
N ALA A 407 23.83 9.46 -25.68
CA ALA A 407 23.62 9.71 -27.10
C ALA A 407 24.69 8.99 -27.94
N THR A 408 25.97 9.13 -27.60
CA THR A 408 27.08 8.48 -28.31
C THR A 408 27.02 6.95 -28.22
N TRP A 409 26.78 6.41 -27.03
CA TRP A 409 26.76 4.95 -26.80
C TRP A 409 25.59 4.28 -27.53
N THR A 410 24.40 4.87 -27.46
CA THR A 410 23.23 4.36 -28.17
C THR A 410 23.41 4.46 -29.69
N GLU A 411 24.02 5.52 -30.21
CA GLU A 411 24.32 5.64 -31.65
C GLU A 411 25.26 4.51 -32.11
N LYS A 412 26.34 4.29 -31.38
CA LYS A 412 27.31 3.21 -31.67
C LYS A 412 26.68 1.82 -31.60
N ALA A 413 25.71 1.63 -30.71
CA ALA A 413 24.97 0.39 -30.54
C ALA A 413 23.81 0.23 -31.55
N GLY A 414 23.50 1.24 -32.35
CA GLY A 414 22.36 1.23 -33.28
C GLY A 414 21.00 1.30 -32.58
N MET A 415 20.97 1.85 -31.35
CA MET A 415 19.76 2.04 -30.55
C MET A 415 19.25 3.47 -30.68
N SER A 416 17.96 3.69 -30.43
CA SER A 416 17.39 5.02 -30.16
C SER A 416 17.68 5.48 -28.73
N PHE A 417 17.61 6.78 -28.51
CA PHE A 417 17.77 7.42 -27.20
C PHE A 417 16.59 8.35 -26.92
N VAL A 418 15.84 8.07 -25.86
CA VAL A 418 14.76 8.92 -25.36
C VAL A 418 15.27 9.59 -24.09
N ILE A 419 15.31 10.92 -24.09
CA ILE A 419 15.56 11.74 -22.91
C ILE A 419 14.21 11.99 -22.27
N ASP A 420 14.00 11.44 -21.08
CA ASP A 420 12.76 11.51 -20.33
C ASP A 420 12.92 12.46 -19.16
N TYR A 421 12.20 13.59 -19.19
CA TYR A 421 12.17 14.50 -18.06
C TYR A 421 11.31 13.88 -16.96
N HIS A 422 11.93 13.55 -15.83
CA HIS A 422 11.30 12.75 -14.78
C HIS A 422 11.75 13.24 -13.40
N GLU A 423 10.81 13.63 -12.54
CA GLU A 423 11.10 14.25 -11.25
C GLU A 423 10.43 13.48 -10.08
N TYR A 424 11.22 12.77 -9.26
CA TYR A 424 10.69 12.15 -8.03
C TYR A 424 10.50 13.14 -6.87
N ASP A 425 11.00 14.38 -7.01
CA ASP A 425 10.82 15.43 -6.02
C ASP A 425 9.41 16.08 -6.08
N ASN A 426 8.59 15.70 -7.07
CA ASN A 426 7.26 16.22 -7.33
C ASN A 426 7.24 17.75 -7.54
N GLY A 427 8.23 18.27 -8.26
CA GLY A 427 8.31 19.66 -8.63
C GLY A 427 7.04 20.14 -9.36
N TYR A 428 6.66 19.51 -10.47
CA TYR A 428 5.41 19.82 -11.17
C TYR A 428 4.20 19.13 -10.52
N ASN A 429 3.42 19.93 -9.80
CA ASN A 429 2.28 19.52 -9.00
C ASN A 429 1.12 20.51 -9.15
N LYS A 430 0.03 20.29 -8.42
CA LYS A 430 -1.17 21.14 -8.48
C LYS A 430 -0.87 22.64 -8.29
N GLU A 431 0.00 22.99 -7.34
CA GLU A 431 0.35 24.37 -7.02
C GLU A 431 1.21 24.98 -8.13
N THR A 432 2.28 24.29 -8.55
CA THR A 432 3.21 24.80 -9.57
C THR A 432 2.62 24.77 -10.98
N ALA A 433 1.70 23.86 -11.28
CA ALA A 433 0.92 23.86 -12.53
C ALA A 433 0.03 25.11 -12.67
N ALA A 434 -0.34 25.74 -11.56
CA ALA A 434 -1.08 27.00 -11.54
C ALA A 434 -0.18 28.24 -11.62
N ASP A 435 1.14 28.09 -11.46
CA ASP A 435 2.11 29.18 -11.56
C ASP A 435 2.67 29.29 -12.99
N PRO A 436 2.34 30.36 -13.74
CA PRO A 436 2.86 30.56 -15.09
C PRO A 436 4.40 30.66 -15.13
N GLN A 437 5.05 31.17 -14.08
CA GLN A 437 6.51 31.27 -14.06
C GLN A 437 7.16 29.88 -13.99
N TYR A 438 6.52 28.95 -13.29
CA TYR A 438 6.99 27.57 -13.22
C TYR A 438 6.84 26.85 -14.57
N VAL A 439 5.69 27.00 -15.23
CA VAL A 439 5.47 26.44 -16.57
C VAL A 439 6.48 27.01 -17.57
N THR A 440 6.71 28.32 -17.56
CA THR A 440 7.73 28.95 -18.41
C THR A 440 9.15 28.50 -18.06
N MET A 441 9.44 28.22 -16.78
CA MET A 441 10.72 27.65 -16.36
C MET A 441 10.94 26.28 -16.99
N MET A 442 9.98 25.36 -16.89
CA MET A 442 10.06 24.04 -17.53
C MET A 442 10.25 24.15 -19.04
N ALA A 443 9.51 25.06 -19.70
CA ALA A 443 9.64 25.31 -21.13
C ALA A 443 11.05 25.84 -21.51
N ASN A 444 11.71 26.56 -20.60
CA ASN A 444 13.08 27.04 -20.81
C ASN A 444 14.14 25.96 -20.50
N VAL A 445 13.91 25.08 -19.53
CA VAL A 445 14.74 23.89 -19.29
C VAL A 445 14.79 23.04 -20.57
N TRP A 446 13.62 22.71 -21.13
CA TRP A 446 13.55 21.96 -22.37
C TRP A 446 14.17 22.67 -23.57
N LYS A 447 13.96 23.98 -23.69
CA LYS A 447 14.59 24.77 -24.75
C LYS A 447 16.11 24.71 -24.67
N HIS A 448 16.69 24.72 -23.47
CA HIS A 448 18.13 24.62 -23.26
C HIS A 448 18.67 23.28 -23.78
N VAL A 449 18.04 22.17 -23.38
CA VAL A 449 18.40 20.81 -23.87
C VAL A 449 18.22 20.69 -25.38
N ALA A 450 17.09 21.15 -25.93
CA ALA A 450 16.82 21.11 -27.35
C ALA A 450 17.80 21.96 -28.17
N GLN A 451 18.22 23.11 -27.64
CA GLN A 451 19.20 23.98 -28.31
C GLN A 451 20.58 23.30 -28.45
N HIS A 452 20.99 22.50 -27.47
CA HIS A 452 22.22 21.70 -27.53
C HIS A 452 22.16 20.65 -28.65
N TYR A 453 21.03 19.95 -28.77
CA TYR A 453 20.83 18.91 -29.79
C TYR A 453 20.38 19.43 -31.15
N ALA A 454 19.95 20.68 -31.31
CA ALA A 454 19.36 21.20 -32.55
C ALA A 454 20.20 21.00 -33.83
N SER A 455 21.53 20.95 -33.70
CA SER A 455 22.45 20.71 -34.83
C SER A 455 22.73 19.23 -35.11
N ASN A 456 22.34 18.34 -34.20
CA ASN A 456 22.42 16.90 -34.38
C ASN A 456 21.33 16.44 -35.35
N SER A 457 21.71 15.74 -36.42
CA SER A 457 20.77 15.23 -37.43
C SER A 457 20.21 13.85 -37.11
N ARG A 458 20.56 13.27 -35.96
CA ARG A 458 20.14 11.93 -35.56
C ARG A 458 18.67 11.92 -35.16
N GLU A 459 17.82 11.49 -36.08
CA GLU A 459 16.37 11.38 -35.86
C GLU A 459 15.98 10.39 -34.74
N SER A 460 16.89 9.51 -34.31
CA SER A 460 16.64 8.52 -33.25
C SER A 460 16.93 9.06 -31.83
N ILE A 461 16.98 10.39 -31.67
CA ILE A 461 16.94 11.07 -30.36
C ILE A 461 15.54 11.66 -30.18
N PHE A 462 14.93 11.37 -29.03
CA PHE A 462 13.57 11.77 -28.69
C PHE A 462 13.55 12.57 -27.39
N PHE A 463 12.64 13.53 -27.28
CA PHE A 463 12.41 14.33 -26.08
C PHE A 463 11.04 14.02 -25.49
N GLU A 464 10.99 13.44 -24.30
CA GLU A 464 9.74 13.14 -23.60
C GLU A 464 9.43 14.20 -22.55
N LEU A 465 8.33 14.93 -22.72
CA LEU A 465 8.15 16.26 -22.14
C LEU A 465 8.13 16.29 -20.60
N LEU A 466 7.47 15.33 -19.96
CA LEU A 466 7.51 15.10 -18.50
C LEU A 466 6.83 13.77 -18.22
N ASN A 467 7.50 12.86 -17.54
CA ASN A 467 6.91 11.64 -17.01
C ASN A 467 5.84 11.96 -15.96
N GLU A 468 4.66 11.37 -16.13
CA GLU A 468 3.58 11.31 -15.12
C GLU A 468 3.35 12.61 -14.31
N PRO A 469 2.87 13.71 -14.95
CA PRO A 469 2.66 14.99 -14.27
C PRO A 469 1.85 14.87 -12.97
N ASP A 470 2.36 15.42 -11.87
CA ASP A 470 1.85 15.26 -10.49
C ASP A 470 1.83 13.81 -10.00
N MET A 471 3.02 13.18 -9.99
CA MET A 471 3.25 11.78 -9.60
C MET A 471 2.70 11.43 -8.21
N SER A 472 2.59 12.42 -7.31
CA SER A 472 2.19 12.20 -5.93
C SER A 472 0.71 11.88 -5.76
N ASN A 473 -0.18 12.58 -6.46
CA ASN A 473 -1.62 12.45 -6.23
C ASN A 473 -2.50 12.65 -7.47
N GLY A 474 -1.91 12.99 -8.62
CA GLY A 474 -2.64 13.18 -9.88
C GLY A 474 -3.65 14.32 -9.86
N ALA A 475 -3.45 15.36 -9.04
CA ALA A 475 -4.37 16.51 -8.96
C ALA A 475 -4.19 17.50 -10.11
N VAL A 476 -3.09 17.47 -10.84
CA VAL A 476 -2.94 18.23 -12.09
C VAL A 476 -3.89 17.67 -13.15
N THR A 477 -4.85 18.49 -13.56
CA THR A 477 -5.81 18.11 -14.60
C THR A 477 -5.16 18.00 -15.98
N SER A 478 -5.65 17.07 -16.81
CA SER A 478 -5.25 16.92 -18.23
C SER A 478 -5.29 18.25 -19.00
N ALA A 479 -6.30 19.10 -18.78
CA ALA A 479 -6.41 20.40 -19.45
C ALA A 479 -5.27 21.36 -19.06
N SER A 480 -4.89 21.39 -17.78
CA SER A 480 -3.77 22.22 -17.30
C SER A 480 -2.44 21.70 -17.86
N TRP A 481 -2.22 20.39 -17.78
CA TRP A 481 -1.01 19.76 -18.28
C TRP A 481 -0.84 19.97 -19.79
N ARG A 482 -1.86 19.70 -20.60
CA ARG A 482 -1.80 19.91 -22.06
C ARG A 482 -1.47 21.34 -22.46
N LYS A 483 -1.89 22.33 -21.67
CA LYS A 483 -1.52 23.74 -21.89
C LYS A 483 -0.03 23.96 -21.61
N ALA A 484 0.48 23.44 -20.50
CA ALA A 484 1.91 23.51 -20.17
C ALA A 484 2.77 22.75 -21.19
N ALA A 485 2.37 21.53 -21.58
CA ALA A 485 3.03 20.75 -22.62
C ALA A 485 3.08 21.50 -23.95
N GLN A 486 2.01 22.19 -24.36
CA GLN A 486 2.05 23.00 -25.58
C GLN A 486 3.04 24.17 -25.46
N GLU A 487 3.16 24.81 -24.30
CA GLU A 487 4.16 25.87 -24.07
C GLU A 487 5.60 25.32 -24.16
N ILE A 488 5.84 24.13 -23.60
CA ILE A 488 7.12 23.42 -23.71
C ILE A 488 7.43 23.12 -25.19
N ILE A 489 6.47 22.56 -25.94
CA ILE A 489 6.60 22.26 -27.37
C ILE A 489 6.95 23.52 -28.16
N ASP A 490 6.18 24.59 -27.97
CA ASP A 490 6.39 25.86 -28.67
C ASP A 490 7.79 26.42 -28.39
N SER A 491 8.26 26.29 -27.16
CA SER A 491 9.59 26.71 -26.72
C SER A 491 10.71 25.87 -27.37
N ILE A 492 10.62 24.54 -27.34
CA ILE A 492 11.53 23.62 -28.05
C ILE A 492 11.59 23.98 -29.53
N ARG A 493 10.43 24.18 -30.16
CA ARG A 493 10.35 24.52 -31.58
C ARG A 493 10.96 25.89 -31.90
N THR A 494 11.27 26.76 -30.95
CA THR A 494 12.05 27.98 -31.27
C THR A 494 13.49 27.69 -31.66
N VAL A 495 14.04 26.55 -31.25
CA VAL A 495 15.45 26.18 -31.42
C VAL A 495 15.67 24.88 -32.19
N ASP A 496 14.71 23.95 -32.14
CA ASP A 496 14.81 22.62 -32.76
C ASP A 496 13.53 22.25 -33.52
N LYS A 497 13.65 22.04 -34.83
CA LYS A 497 12.54 21.66 -35.73
C LYS A 497 12.55 20.17 -36.12
N ASN A 498 13.58 19.43 -35.72
CA ASN A 498 13.93 18.12 -36.26
C ASN A 498 13.55 16.99 -35.32
N HIS A 499 13.91 17.07 -34.04
CA HIS A 499 13.73 15.96 -33.10
C HIS A 499 12.25 15.71 -32.76
N MET A 500 11.92 14.43 -32.62
CA MET A 500 10.57 13.97 -32.28
C MET A 500 10.33 14.11 -30.78
N LEU A 501 9.10 14.44 -30.42
CA LEU A 501 8.66 14.62 -29.05
C LEU A 501 7.78 13.45 -28.62
N VAL A 502 7.81 13.12 -27.33
CA VAL A 502 6.93 12.14 -26.70
C VAL A 502 6.09 12.87 -25.65
N PHE A 503 4.78 12.66 -25.67
CA PHE A 503 3.85 13.25 -24.72
C PHE A 503 2.91 12.19 -24.17
N GLY A 504 2.85 12.04 -22.85
CA GLY A 504 1.76 11.34 -22.18
C GLY A 504 0.85 12.30 -21.43
N ASP A 505 -0.40 11.89 -21.24
CA ASP A 505 -1.41 12.73 -20.59
C ASP A 505 -1.29 12.68 -19.05
N ALA A 506 -2.01 13.57 -18.35
CA ALA A 506 -2.03 13.58 -16.88
C ALA A 506 -2.63 12.29 -16.29
N GLU A 507 -2.47 12.10 -14.98
CA GLU A 507 -2.83 10.87 -14.23
C GLU A 507 -2.01 9.66 -14.72
N TRP A 508 -0.68 9.73 -14.55
CA TRP A 508 0.23 8.63 -14.88
C TRP A 508 0.09 8.10 -16.33
N TYR A 509 0.06 9.03 -17.29
CA TYR A 509 -0.12 8.73 -18.72
C TYR A 509 -1.41 7.94 -19.02
N SER A 510 -2.49 8.33 -18.34
CA SER A 510 -3.81 7.71 -18.44
C SER A 510 -4.31 7.59 -19.88
N ILE A 511 -4.56 6.34 -20.30
CA ILE A 511 -5.20 5.99 -21.57
C ILE A 511 -6.57 6.68 -21.70
N SER A 512 -7.31 6.78 -20.59
CA SER A 512 -8.63 7.43 -20.57
C SER A 512 -8.52 8.93 -20.85
N ASN A 513 -7.51 9.62 -20.29
CA ASN A 513 -7.32 11.06 -20.54
C ASN A 513 -6.87 11.29 -21.98
N LEU A 514 -5.92 10.49 -22.48
CA LEU A 514 -5.49 10.56 -23.87
C LEU A 514 -6.68 10.38 -24.83
N ALA A 515 -7.48 9.33 -24.63
CA ALA A 515 -8.62 8.99 -25.49
C ALA A 515 -9.73 10.06 -25.52
N LYS A 516 -9.81 10.92 -24.50
CA LYS A 516 -10.80 12.01 -24.40
C LYS A 516 -10.30 13.33 -24.98
N GLY A 517 -8.99 13.51 -25.11
CA GLY A 517 -8.42 14.76 -25.60
C GLY A 517 -8.09 14.75 -27.09
N GLU A 518 -7.59 15.87 -27.58
CA GLU A 518 -7.20 16.08 -28.97
C GLU A 518 -5.66 16.11 -29.11
N PRO A 519 -5.08 15.81 -30.28
CA PRO A 519 -3.64 15.98 -30.51
C PRO A 519 -3.15 17.40 -30.22
N LEU A 520 -1.94 17.51 -29.67
CA LEU A 520 -1.20 18.78 -29.51
C LEU A 520 -0.75 19.30 -30.89
N ASN A 521 -0.46 20.61 -30.96
CA ASN A 521 -0.14 21.29 -32.21
C ASN A 521 1.34 21.18 -32.59
N ASP A 522 1.76 19.98 -33.01
CA ASP A 522 3.07 19.72 -33.64
C ASP A 522 2.99 18.46 -34.51
N ASP A 523 3.76 18.41 -35.59
CA ASP A 523 3.72 17.31 -36.57
C ASP A 523 4.65 16.13 -36.23
N LYS A 524 5.46 16.26 -35.17
CA LYS A 524 6.46 15.29 -34.74
C LYS A 524 6.27 14.82 -33.29
N ILE A 525 5.03 14.53 -32.91
CA ILE A 525 4.68 13.99 -31.59
C ILE A 525 4.27 12.52 -31.69
N ILE A 526 4.80 11.73 -30.75
CA ILE A 526 4.36 10.37 -30.42
C ILE A 526 3.66 10.42 -29.06
N TYR A 527 2.49 9.80 -28.94
CA TYR A 527 1.69 9.84 -27.72
C TYR A 527 1.96 8.63 -26.84
N ALA A 528 2.40 8.85 -25.61
CA ALA A 528 2.74 7.82 -24.65
C ALA A 528 1.54 7.43 -23.77
N VAL A 529 1.47 6.15 -23.42
CA VAL A 529 0.57 5.59 -22.40
C VAL A 529 1.35 4.61 -21.53
N HIS A 530 1.02 4.55 -20.24
CA HIS A 530 1.54 3.52 -19.34
C HIS A 530 0.48 2.44 -19.11
N THR A 531 0.92 1.20 -18.90
CA THR A 531 0.00 0.14 -18.46
C THR A 531 0.69 -0.86 -17.54
N TYR A 532 0.12 -1.00 -16.34
CA TYR A 532 0.50 -2.00 -15.34
C TYR A 532 -0.69 -2.90 -15.00
N ASP A 533 -1.72 -2.94 -15.85
CA ASP A 533 -2.88 -3.77 -15.63
C ASP A 533 -2.58 -5.26 -15.84
N PRO A 534 -3.11 -6.18 -15.00
CA PRO A 534 -3.81 -5.89 -13.75
C PRO A 534 -2.86 -5.42 -12.65
N PHE A 535 -3.13 -4.24 -12.08
CA PHE A 535 -2.22 -3.61 -11.11
C PHE A 535 -1.95 -4.49 -9.89
N GLU A 536 -2.97 -5.19 -9.38
CA GLU A 536 -2.81 -6.11 -8.26
C GLU A 536 -1.81 -7.25 -8.55
N PHE A 537 -1.63 -7.65 -9.81
CA PHE A 537 -0.66 -8.67 -10.20
C PHE A 537 0.74 -8.08 -10.41
N THR A 538 0.83 -6.99 -11.18
CA THR A 538 2.12 -6.39 -11.54
C THR A 538 2.84 -5.80 -10.33
N HIS A 539 2.09 -5.40 -9.30
CA HIS A 539 2.61 -4.78 -8.09
C HIS A 539 2.45 -5.63 -6.82
N GLN A 540 1.99 -6.89 -6.90
CA GLN A 540 1.83 -7.72 -5.69
C GLN A 540 3.10 -7.70 -4.82
N GLY A 541 2.95 -7.38 -3.53
CA GLY A 541 4.08 -7.26 -2.59
C GLY A 541 4.81 -5.91 -2.60
N ALA A 542 4.40 -4.94 -3.43
CA ALA A 542 4.99 -3.59 -3.47
C ALA A 542 4.71 -2.82 -2.17
N SER A 543 5.75 -2.61 -1.34
CA SER A 543 5.63 -1.97 -0.03
C SER A 543 5.11 -0.53 -0.08
N TRP A 544 5.33 0.16 -1.20
CA TRP A 544 4.93 1.55 -1.46
C TRP A 544 3.50 1.69 -2.00
N SER A 545 2.74 0.60 -2.13
CA SER A 545 1.39 0.62 -2.68
C SER A 545 0.36 -0.11 -1.80
N ASP A 546 -0.91 0.03 -2.18
CA ASP A 546 -2.03 -0.72 -1.58
C ASP A 546 -1.95 -2.24 -1.77
N THR A 547 -1.01 -2.73 -2.58
CA THR A 547 -0.80 -4.15 -2.86
C THR A 547 0.31 -4.78 -2.02
N LYS A 548 0.86 -4.06 -1.03
CA LYS A 548 1.98 -4.53 -0.16
C LYS A 548 1.79 -5.89 0.50
N THR A 549 0.55 -6.27 0.82
CA THR A 549 0.26 -7.58 1.43
C THR A 549 -0.12 -8.65 0.41
N ILE A 550 -0.44 -8.23 -0.82
CA ILE A 550 -0.93 -9.11 -1.87
C ILE A 550 0.19 -10.01 -2.37
N LYS A 551 -0.15 -11.28 -2.64
CA LYS A 551 0.80 -12.32 -3.04
C LYS A 551 0.09 -13.42 -3.82
N ASN A 552 0.88 -14.32 -4.40
CA ASN A 552 0.42 -15.57 -5.03
C ASN A 552 -0.56 -15.38 -6.20
N LEU A 553 -0.62 -14.19 -6.80
CA LEU A 553 -1.38 -13.99 -8.02
C LEU A 553 -0.59 -14.52 -9.21
N MET A 554 -1.23 -15.41 -9.96
CA MET A 554 -0.69 -15.99 -11.19
C MET A 554 -1.22 -15.27 -12.43
N PHE A 555 -0.42 -15.22 -13.49
CA PHE A 555 -0.84 -14.70 -14.78
C PHE A 555 -0.53 -15.72 -15.90
N PRO A 556 -1.51 -16.12 -16.72
CA PRO A 556 -2.93 -15.80 -16.61
C PRO A 556 -3.58 -16.48 -15.40
N TYR A 557 -4.81 -16.06 -15.07
CA TYR A 557 -5.67 -16.72 -14.10
C TYR A 557 -5.87 -18.20 -14.45
N ASP A 558 -5.60 -19.09 -13.50
CA ASP A 558 -5.82 -20.53 -13.62
C ASP A 558 -6.80 -20.99 -12.54
N LYS A 559 -8.02 -21.35 -12.97
CA LYS A 559 -9.10 -21.77 -12.09
C LYS A 559 -8.75 -23.01 -11.25
N GLU A 560 -7.88 -23.88 -11.77
CA GLU A 560 -7.51 -25.16 -11.15
C GLU A 560 -6.53 -24.95 -9.99
N LYS A 561 -5.85 -23.80 -9.97
CA LYS A 561 -4.91 -23.39 -8.93
C LYS A 561 -5.43 -22.24 -8.06
N TRP A 562 -6.67 -21.78 -8.29
CA TRP A 562 -7.24 -20.66 -7.56
C TRP A 562 -7.80 -21.09 -6.20
N SER A 563 -7.76 -20.19 -5.22
CA SER A 563 -8.30 -20.40 -3.88
C SER A 563 -9.70 -19.79 -3.72
N GLU A 564 -10.53 -20.41 -2.88
CA GLU A 564 -11.80 -19.85 -2.40
C GLU A 564 -11.64 -18.87 -1.23
N TYR A 565 -10.39 -18.67 -0.76
CA TYR A 565 -10.04 -17.82 0.38
C TYR A 565 -9.17 -16.64 -0.08
N SER A 566 -9.68 -15.42 0.05
CA SER A 566 -8.95 -14.22 -0.36
C SER A 566 -7.66 -14.00 0.44
N ALA A 567 -7.58 -14.52 1.67
CA ALA A 567 -6.41 -14.48 2.52
C ALA A 567 -5.19 -15.20 1.92
N ASP A 568 -5.40 -16.22 1.09
CA ASP A 568 -4.30 -16.94 0.40
C ASP A 568 -3.58 -16.03 -0.61
N PHE A 569 -4.28 -14.99 -1.08
CA PHE A 569 -3.74 -13.93 -1.93
C PHE A 569 -3.30 -12.69 -1.14
N GLY A 570 -3.21 -12.80 0.19
CA GLY A 570 -2.73 -11.72 1.06
C GLY A 570 -3.75 -10.62 1.35
N VAL A 571 -5.05 -10.88 1.11
CA VAL A 571 -6.12 -9.97 1.50
C VAL A 571 -6.31 -10.01 3.02
N THR A 572 -6.27 -8.83 3.64
CA THR A 572 -6.47 -8.64 5.07
C THR A 572 -7.65 -7.71 5.34
N LYS A 573 -7.98 -7.50 6.63
CA LYS A 573 -9.00 -6.52 7.03
C LYS A 573 -8.61 -5.10 6.57
N SER A 574 -7.33 -4.74 6.59
CA SER A 574 -6.81 -3.42 6.19
C SER A 574 -6.64 -3.25 4.68
N THR A 575 -6.68 -4.32 3.89
CA THR A 575 -6.64 -4.22 2.42
C THR A 575 -7.79 -3.32 1.92
N VAL A 576 -7.46 -2.35 1.08
CA VAL A 576 -8.41 -1.39 0.52
C VAL A 576 -9.49 -2.07 -0.32
N SER A 577 -10.69 -1.48 -0.33
CA SER A 577 -11.89 -2.11 -0.91
C SER A 577 -11.78 -2.43 -2.40
N TYR A 578 -11.08 -1.60 -3.18
CA TYR A 578 -10.95 -1.84 -4.62
C TYR A 578 -10.00 -3.01 -4.91
N ILE A 579 -8.89 -3.17 -4.18
CA ILE A 579 -8.02 -4.34 -4.28
C ILE A 579 -8.79 -5.60 -3.89
N LYS A 580 -9.55 -5.58 -2.78
CA LYS A 580 -10.46 -6.69 -2.42
C LYS A 580 -11.40 -7.07 -3.57
N SER A 581 -11.98 -6.07 -4.23
CA SER A 581 -12.86 -6.28 -5.39
C SER A 581 -12.12 -6.86 -6.59
N ASN A 582 -10.90 -6.39 -6.87
CA ASN A 582 -10.08 -6.88 -7.98
C ASN A 582 -9.71 -8.35 -7.79
N ILE A 583 -9.24 -8.74 -6.60
CA ILE A 583 -8.91 -10.14 -6.28
C ILE A 583 -10.14 -11.05 -6.44
N LYS A 584 -11.31 -10.62 -5.93
CA LYS A 584 -12.57 -11.36 -6.10
C LYS A 584 -13.02 -11.47 -7.55
N ASN A 585 -12.58 -10.55 -8.42
CA ASN A 585 -12.91 -10.52 -9.84
C ASN A 585 -11.73 -10.86 -10.74
N TYR A 586 -10.69 -11.50 -10.20
CA TYR A 586 -9.45 -11.71 -10.95
C TYR A 586 -9.64 -12.67 -12.15
N TYR A 587 -10.64 -13.56 -12.12
CA TYR A 587 -11.08 -14.37 -13.27
C TYR A 587 -11.49 -13.54 -14.51
N LYS A 588 -11.74 -12.24 -14.35
CA LYS A 588 -12.01 -11.29 -15.45
C LYS A 588 -10.79 -10.46 -15.86
N ARG A 589 -9.76 -10.43 -15.01
CA ARG A 589 -8.66 -9.46 -15.06
C ARG A 589 -7.33 -10.11 -15.41
N GLY A 590 -7.03 -11.29 -14.86
CA GLY A 590 -5.79 -12.04 -15.10
C GLY A 590 -5.72 -12.67 -16.50
N SER A 591 -5.78 -11.87 -17.55
CA SER A 591 -5.78 -12.33 -18.94
C SER A 591 -5.18 -11.31 -19.90
N LYS A 592 -4.67 -11.78 -21.04
CA LYS A 592 -4.24 -10.90 -22.14
C LYS A 592 -5.41 -10.08 -22.68
N GLU A 593 -6.59 -10.68 -22.76
CA GLU A 593 -7.82 -10.06 -23.28
C GLU A 593 -8.24 -8.86 -22.42
N PHE A 594 -8.08 -8.94 -21.10
CA PHE A 594 -8.28 -7.79 -20.22
C PHE A 594 -7.31 -6.65 -20.53
N ILE A 595 -6.02 -6.92 -20.64
CA ILE A 595 -4.99 -5.91 -20.95
C ILE A 595 -5.26 -5.30 -22.34
N MET A 596 -5.62 -6.12 -23.33
CA MET A 596 -6.04 -5.67 -24.66
C MET A 596 -7.21 -4.68 -24.57
N SER A 597 -8.23 -4.98 -23.73
CA SER A 597 -9.38 -4.09 -23.55
C SER A 597 -9.02 -2.73 -22.93
N VAL A 598 -7.95 -2.67 -22.13
CA VAL A 598 -7.42 -1.45 -21.52
C VAL A 598 -6.64 -0.61 -22.55
N VAL A 599 -5.82 -1.26 -23.38
CA VAL A 599 -4.94 -0.59 -24.36
C VAL A 599 -5.67 -0.18 -25.64
N LEU A 600 -6.64 -0.96 -26.10
CA LEU A 600 -7.36 -0.73 -27.36
C LEU A 600 -7.94 0.69 -27.52
N PRO A 601 -8.50 1.35 -26.48
CA PRO A 601 -8.91 2.76 -26.57
C PRO A 601 -7.80 3.71 -27.02
N ALA A 602 -6.55 3.52 -26.59
CA ALA A 602 -5.41 4.33 -27.05
C ALA A 602 -5.16 4.13 -28.55
N LYS A 603 -5.19 2.89 -29.03
CA LYS A 603 -5.03 2.59 -30.47
C LYS A 603 -6.16 3.20 -31.30
N ASN A 604 -7.41 3.07 -30.84
CA ASN A 604 -8.57 3.63 -31.54
C ASN A 604 -8.46 5.16 -31.64
N TRP A 605 -8.00 5.82 -30.57
CA TRP A 605 -7.72 7.24 -30.58
C TRP A 605 -6.59 7.60 -31.55
N ALA A 606 -5.51 6.83 -31.58
CA ALA A 606 -4.37 7.01 -32.48
C ALA A 606 -4.79 6.91 -33.97
N VAL A 607 -5.61 5.92 -34.32
CA VAL A 607 -6.19 5.76 -35.67
C VAL A 607 -7.09 6.94 -36.03
N LYS A 608 -8.04 7.30 -35.16
CA LYS A 608 -8.96 8.42 -35.38
C LYS A 608 -8.21 9.72 -35.70
N ASN A 609 -7.11 9.96 -34.99
CA ASN A 609 -6.33 11.18 -35.09
C ASN A 609 -5.14 11.09 -36.06
N ASN A 610 -4.89 9.92 -36.65
CA ASN A 610 -3.77 9.64 -37.55
C ASN A 610 -2.41 10.05 -36.95
N VAL A 611 -2.17 9.66 -35.70
CA VAL A 611 -0.91 9.89 -34.95
C VAL A 611 -0.47 8.59 -34.28
N PRO A 612 0.83 8.37 -34.05
CA PRO A 612 1.31 7.17 -33.36
C PRO A 612 1.11 7.25 -31.84
N VAL A 613 0.92 6.08 -31.23
CA VAL A 613 0.95 5.86 -29.77
C VAL A 613 2.08 4.91 -29.43
N ILE A 614 2.65 5.00 -28.22
CA ILE A 614 3.65 4.09 -27.64
C ILE A 614 3.23 3.66 -26.22
N ILE A 615 3.51 2.41 -25.86
CA ILE A 615 3.50 1.97 -24.44
C ILE A 615 4.93 2.06 -23.91
N ASN A 616 5.33 3.18 -23.34
CA ASN A 616 6.73 3.41 -22.92
C ASN A 616 7.03 3.00 -21.47
N GLU A 617 6.01 2.60 -20.71
CA GLU A 617 6.19 1.88 -19.45
C GLU A 617 5.14 0.78 -19.26
N PHE A 618 5.64 -0.40 -18.91
CA PHE A 618 4.90 -1.56 -18.44
C PHE A 618 5.89 -2.54 -17.79
N GLY A 619 5.40 -3.48 -16.98
CA GLY A 619 6.20 -4.53 -16.37
C GLY A 619 5.48 -5.20 -15.20
N ALA A 620 6.13 -6.20 -14.60
CA ALA A 620 5.66 -6.83 -13.36
C ALA A 620 6.83 -7.02 -12.39
N LEU A 621 6.57 -6.84 -11.09
CA LEU A 621 7.55 -7.07 -10.03
C LEU A 621 8.00 -8.54 -10.03
N ASN A 622 9.32 -8.74 -10.16
CA ASN A 622 9.96 -10.06 -10.11
C ASN A 622 10.19 -10.56 -8.67
N THR A 623 9.96 -9.71 -7.67
CA THR A 623 10.08 -10.05 -6.24
C THR A 623 8.78 -10.59 -5.64
N GLY A 624 7.63 -10.23 -6.21
CA GLY A 624 6.31 -10.59 -5.69
C GLY A 624 5.57 -11.65 -6.51
N ALA A 625 5.81 -11.70 -7.82
CA ALA A 625 5.18 -12.66 -8.73
C ALA A 625 6.12 -13.85 -9.02
N ASP A 626 5.55 -15.03 -9.31
CA ASP A 626 6.36 -16.16 -9.77
C ASP A 626 6.93 -15.89 -11.17
N ALA A 627 8.13 -16.42 -11.44
CA ALA A 627 8.86 -16.14 -12.67
C ALA A 627 8.08 -16.52 -13.94
N GLN A 628 7.31 -17.62 -13.92
CA GLN A 628 6.56 -18.05 -15.09
C GLN A 628 5.40 -17.09 -15.38
N SER A 629 4.70 -16.60 -14.36
CA SER A 629 3.66 -15.59 -14.52
C SER A 629 4.21 -14.28 -15.07
N VAL A 630 5.41 -13.85 -14.64
CA VAL A 630 6.08 -12.68 -15.23
C VAL A 630 6.36 -12.91 -16.72
N LEU A 631 6.92 -14.06 -17.11
CA LEU A 631 7.16 -14.38 -18.52
C LEU A 631 5.87 -14.41 -19.35
N ASN A 632 4.78 -14.94 -18.79
CA ASN A 632 3.47 -14.96 -19.45
C ASN A 632 2.91 -13.53 -19.62
N TYR A 633 3.10 -12.66 -18.63
CA TYR A 633 2.70 -11.26 -18.70
C TYR A 633 3.48 -10.50 -19.79
N MET A 634 4.80 -10.66 -19.82
CA MET A 634 5.66 -10.07 -20.84
C MET A 634 5.27 -10.54 -22.26
N THR A 635 4.95 -11.83 -22.39
CA THR A 635 4.42 -12.44 -23.62
C THR A 635 3.10 -11.78 -24.05
N ALA A 636 2.16 -11.58 -23.12
CA ALA A 636 0.87 -10.97 -23.41
C ALA A 636 1.03 -9.52 -23.93
N LEU A 637 1.88 -8.70 -23.30
CA LEU A 637 2.11 -7.32 -23.74
C LEU A 637 2.82 -7.26 -25.10
N ARG A 638 3.80 -8.16 -25.32
CA ARG A 638 4.46 -8.32 -26.63
C ARG A 638 3.43 -8.61 -27.73
N GLU A 639 2.54 -9.57 -27.51
CA GLU A 639 1.51 -9.95 -28.49
C GLU A 639 0.50 -8.83 -28.74
N ILE A 640 0.07 -8.12 -27.70
CA ILE A 640 -0.83 -6.96 -27.83
C ILE A 640 -0.16 -5.87 -28.68
N SER A 641 1.11 -5.58 -28.43
CA SER A 641 1.88 -4.61 -29.22
C SER A 641 1.98 -5.00 -30.69
N GLU A 642 2.26 -6.27 -30.97
CA GLU A 642 2.35 -6.80 -32.35
C GLU A 642 1.01 -6.74 -33.06
N GLU A 643 -0.09 -7.10 -32.36
CA GLU A 643 -1.45 -7.09 -32.89
C GLU A 643 -1.98 -5.68 -33.13
N LEU A 644 -1.67 -4.72 -32.26
CA LEU A 644 -2.13 -3.33 -32.38
C LEU A 644 -1.14 -2.43 -33.12
N GLU A 645 0.02 -2.92 -33.51
CA GLU A 645 1.14 -2.11 -34.04
C GLU A 645 1.42 -0.89 -33.13
N ILE A 646 1.65 -1.16 -31.84
CA ILE A 646 2.07 -0.14 -30.86
C ILE A 646 3.48 -0.49 -30.38
N PRO A 647 4.50 0.38 -30.57
CA PRO A 647 5.81 0.14 -29.99
C PRO A 647 5.71 0.08 -28.46
N LEU A 648 6.60 -0.69 -27.85
CA LEU A 648 6.62 -0.88 -26.40
C LEU A 648 8.03 -0.72 -25.80
N GLN A 649 8.12 -0.19 -24.59
CA GLN A 649 9.37 -0.08 -23.81
C GLN A 649 9.15 -0.57 -22.38
N HIS A 650 10.01 -1.49 -21.96
CA HIS A 650 9.90 -2.15 -20.66
C HIS A 650 10.44 -1.26 -19.54
N TRP A 651 9.72 -1.20 -18.41
CA TRP A 651 10.17 -0.50 -17.21
C TRP A 651 11.16 -1.36 -16.41
N GLY A 652 12.39 -0.88 -16.23
CA GLY A 652 13.41 -1.55 -15.43
C GLY A 652 14.39 -2.42 -16.21
N TYR A 653 15.59 -1.89 -16.45
CA TYR A 653 16.73 -2.65 -16.94
C TYR A 653 17.12 -3.76 -15.96
N THR A 654 17.42 -3.37 -14.72
CA THR A 654 17.73 -4.25 -13.58
C THR A 654 16.85 -3.87 -12.38
N GLY A 655 16.98 -4.55 -11.24
CA GLY A 655 16.18 -4.29 -10.04
C GLY A 655 14.86 -5.05 -9.99
N GLN A 656 13.82 -4.43 -9.45
CA GLN A 656 12.57 -5.14 -9.07
C GLN A 656 11.63 -5.43 -10.25
N PHE A 657 11.75 -4.67 -11.35
CA PHE A 657 11.07 -4.95 -12.62
C PHE A 657 12.04 -5.50 -13.67
N ALA A 658 13.17 -6.09 -13.27
CA ALA A 658 14.28 -6.36 -14.16
C ALA A 658 13.93 -7.19 -15.41
N LEU A 659 14.53 -6.79 -16.54
CA LEU A 659 14.67 -7.63 -17.72
C LEU A 659 16.04 -8.35 -17.76
N PHE A 660 17.05 -7.80 -17.08
CA PHE A 660 18.41 -8.32 -16.97
C PHE A 660 18.79 -8.61 -15.51
N GLU A 661 19.57 -9.67 -15.30
CA GLU A 661 20.22 -9.92 -14.01
C GLU A 661 21.30 -8.86 -13.75
N SER A 662 21.48 -8.46 -12.49
CA SER A 662 22.53 -7.51 -12.10
C SER A 662 23.68 -8.17 -11.36
N ALA A 663 24.85 -7.52 -11.39
CA ALA A 663 26.00 -7.96 -10.61
C ALA A 663 25.74 -7.77 -9.10
N ALA A 664 26.27 -8.67 -8.26
CA ALA A 664 26.09 -8.59 -6.82
C ALA A 664 26.59 -7.24 -6.26
N GLY A 665 25.72 -6.53 -5.52
CA GLY A 665 26.02 -5.22 -4.95
C GLY A 665 26.04 -4.06 -5.97
N SER A 666 25.57 -4.28 -7.18
CA SER A 666 25.50 -3.30 -8.26
C SER A 666 24.17 -3.40 -9.02
N GLN A 667 23.80 -2.34 -9.74
CA GLN A 667 22.68 -2.37 -10.68
C GLN A 667 23.13 -2.57 -12.13
N GLN A 668 24.44 -2.66 -12.42
CA GLN A 668 24.93 -2.99 -13.75
C GLN A 668 24.48 -4.39 -14.18
N GLY A 669 24.04 -4.51 -15.44
CA GLY A 669 23.51 -5.76 -15.96
C GLY A 669 24.60 -6.75 -16.32
N THR A 670 24.25 -8.04 -16.31
CA THR A 670 25.18 -9.14 -16.57
C THR A 670 24.70 -10.03 -17.72
N LYS A 671 23.43 -10.44 -17.71
CA LYS A 671 22.77 -11.16 -18.80
C LYS A 671 21.27 -10.93 -18.78
N LEU A 672 20.62 -11.20 -19.91
CA LEU A 672 19.17 -11.25 -20.01
C LEU A 672 18.63 -12.37 -19.10
N ILE A 673 17.53 -12.11 -18.40
CA ILE A 673 16.87 -13.13 -17.55
C ILE A 673 16.38 -14.28 -18.42
N ASP A 674 16.55 -15.51 -17.93
CA ASP A 674 16.16 -16.73 -18.64
C ASP A 674 14.66 -16.68 -19.00
N GLY A 675 14.33 -17.02 -20.25
CA GLY A 675 12.97 -16.95 -20.79
C GLY A 675 12.57 -15.58 -21.38
N MET A 676 13.20 -14.47 -20.98
CA MET A 676 12.85 -13.13 -21.52
C MET A 676 13.15 -12.99 -23.01
N LYS A 677 14.08 -13.78 -23.55
CA LYS A 677 14.35 -13.81 -24.99
C LYS A 677 13.09 -14.21 -25.79
N GLU A 678 12.39 -15.23 -25.33
CA GLU A 678 11.12 -15.67 -25.91
C GLU A 678 10.02 -14.70 -25.50
N ALA A 679 9.87 -14.43 -24.19
CA ALA A 679 8.75 -13.66 -23.65
C ALA A 679 8.68 -12.21 -24.13
N TYR A 680 9.81 -11.52 -24.28
CA TYR A 680 9.81 -10.11 -24.68
C TYR A 680 10.03 -9.90 -26.18
N PHE A 681 10.84 -10.76 -26.81
CA PHE A 681 11.24 -10.59 -28.20
C PHE A 681 10.65 -11.61 -29.18
N GLY A 682 10.02 -12.69 -28.70
CA GLY A 682 9.42 -13.74 -29.53
C GLY A 682 10.45 -14.58 -30.29
N LYS A 683 11.66 -14.78 -29.73
CA LYS A 683 12.83 -15.39 -30.42
C LYS A 683 13.38 -16.64 -29.78
#